data_AF-A0AAN9HR47-F1
#
_entry.id   AF-A0AAN9HR47-F1
#
_cell.length_a   1.000
_cell.length_b   1.000
_cell.length_c   1.000
_cell.angle_alpha   90.00
_cell.angle_beta   90.00
_cell.angle_gamma   90.00
#
_symmetry.space_group_name_H-M   'P 1'
#
loop_
_entity.id
_entity.type
_entity.pdbx_description
1 polymer ?
#
loop_
_entity_poly.entity_id
_entity_poly.type
_entity_poly.pdbx_seq_one_letter_code
_entity_poly.pdbx_strand_id
1 'polypeptide(L)'
;MENESLGDHILEEMESFWLDIDEKLTISRMVSDSVIKGMVNAVEQQAAERIAQKELEVVQLKKMLDEALGGTKTSWSSVPYREPHVAGAHHISDSGTDHGGSVGSVDGLQIAVREQLNQLKKEINKIRESSSITRINSGSDLVGLGGILQENIPGRWIYVDKSFESLTDALDTLCRSVEVMDQSSKASLWQEELDFRSEIERMVISNCIWNLQQGFEQKRWELDDSQSRNCFDLHKEISSLRQDLDSIAKALSASETGLLISYGSLENFHWKLPTSVSLPSTLEENGKQESSKNSKLENLDSILLKRMSTDELITHFNSEITKMRRNHESQVQEMTEENFRLKREVLNLKERGSFLPLKKDKDIDLLRKKIPDVISKLDEILVRFEKVPQFTENIESLSSSKDTLDFLLSENHQLKDTLTDKKKEVKNLSSELFAVAEKLSLQQLTEKKLLQTIRKLEDDIVDAHAEVSVLQDVYKYLFEDISSEFRCITEELHLKNSIMEEVYETIIQETVHSPQACRELEIKEADMEASMMQGLLDINQIILKEALVDANKTLKLGASKEEELKQEILTLTSIVEERDRLAREAADALVQEKQNTELVSEQVNSLRTQILQQKIFITETTEELDATKGELVAASKEIEQYKEQMCKLHQDLEQRMNELREVDEERKVLCAVTQKQQDALTLIEAKERGTWKQMESTIDLIRNLLAMVTDFEARVNGDISKNCLRLEDMRSKFRYIKNRASIIKTTGLVYKQKLETRCSDLAKAEAEVDLLGDEVDTLLSLLEKIYIALDHYSPILQHYPGIIEILELIRRELNGESRKLV
;
A
#
# COMPACT_ATOMS: atom_id res chain seq x y z
N MET A 1 -93.75 11.40 -11.99
CA MET A 1 -92.91 10.19 -12.04
C MET A 1 -91.98 10.34 -13.23
N GLU A 2 -90.92 11.13 -13.12
CA GLU A 2 -90.02 11.43 -14.26
C GLU A 2 -88.60 11.87 -13.84
N ASN A 3 -88.19 11.57 -12.60
CA ASN A 3 -86.87 11.98 -12.08
C ASN A 3 -85.96 10.79 -11.68
N GLU A 4 -86.42 9.55 -11.77
CA GLU A 4 -85.58 8.36 -11.51
C GLU A 4 -84.76 7.93 -12.74
N SER A 5 -85.17 8.32 -13.96
CA SER A 5 -84.52 7.91 -15.21
C SER A 5 -83.20 8.62 -15.52
N LEU A 6 -82.94 9.81 -14.97
CA LEU A 6 -81.72 10.57 -15.29
C LEU A 6 -80.53 10.14 -14.42
N GLY A 7 -80.79 9.69 -13.19
CA GLY A 7 -79.76 9.19 -12.28
C GLY A 7 -79.17 7.86 -12.74
N ASP A 8 -80.02 6.93 -13.18
CA ASP A 8 -79.59 5.63 -13.69
C ASP A 8 -78.77 5.76 -14.98
N HIS A 9 -79.10 6.72 -15.84
CA HIS A 9 -78.37 6.93 -17.10
C HIS A 9 -76.97 7.52 -16.87
N ILE A 10 -76.80 8.41 -15.89
CA ILE A 10 -75.49 8.95 -15.51
C ILE A 10 -74.64 7.87 -14.83
N LEU A 11 -75.26 7.00 -14.03
CA LEU A 11 -74.58 5.86 -13.40
C LEU A 11 -74.08 4.86 -14.45
N GLU A 12 -74.89 4.56 -15.46
CA GLU A 12 -74.54 3.68 -16.57
C GLU A 12 -73.44 4.28 -17.47
N GLU A 13 -73.46 5.59 -17.72
CA GLU A 13 -72.37 6.31 -18.41
C GLU A 13 -71.07 6.31 -17.58
N MET A 14 -71.16 6.49 -16.26
CA MET A 14 -69.99 6.43 -15.38
C MET A 14 -69.42 5.01 -15.30
N GLU A 15 -70.25 3.97 -15.17
CA GLU A 15 -69.79 2.58 -15.20
C GLU A 15 -69.15 2.22 -16.55
N SER A 16 -69.71 2.69 -17.67
CA SER A 16 -69.11 2.53 -18.99
C SER A 16 -67.76 3.24 -19.12
N PHE A 17 -67.59 4.42 -18.52
CA PHE A 17 -66.33 5.15 -18.53
C PHE A 17 -65.26 4.48 -17.67
N TRP A 18 -65.65 3.92 -16.52
CA TRP A 18 -64.74 3.14 -15.68
C TRP A 18 -64.30 1.84 -16.36
N LEU A 19 -65.20 1.17 -17.09
CA LEU A 19 -64.85 0.01 -17.91
C LEU A 19 -63.84 0.36 -19.03
N ASP A 20 -64.05 1.48 -19.74
CA ASP A 20 -63.13 1.94 -20.80
C ASP A 20 -61.75 2.32 -20.25
N ILE A 21 -61.69 2.90 -19.03
CA ILE A 21 -60.42 3.15 -18.34
C ILE A 21 -59.71 1.85 -17.97
N ASP A 22 -60.43 0.86 -17.44
CA ASP A 22 -59.85 -0.42 -17.04
C ASP A 22 -59.35 -1.22 -18.26
N GLU A 23 -60.10 -1.18 -19.37
CA GLU A 23 -59.70 -1.79 -20.63
C GLU A 23 -58.46 -1.10 -21.22
N LYS A 24 -58.40 0.24 -21.19
CA LYS A 24 -57.21 1.00 -21.61
C LYS A 24 -56.00 0.77 -20.71
N LEU A 25 -56.20 0.63 -19.40
CA LEU A 25 -55.12 0.26 -18.45
C LEU A 25 -54.61 -1.15 -18.71
N THR A 26 -55.50 -2.09 -18.99
CA THR A 26 -55.15 -3.47 -19.34
C THR A 26 -54.35 -3.52 -20.65
N ILE A 27 -54.79 -2.79 -21.67
CA ILE A 27 -54.07 -2.67 -22.94
C ILE A 27 -52.71 -1.99 -22.73
N SER A 28 -52.66 -0.89 -21.96
CA SER A 28 -51.41 -0.18 -21.65
C SER A 28 -50.40 -1.09 -20.93
N ARG A 29 -50.87 -1.90 -19.98
CA ARG A 29 -50.05 -2.88 -19.28
C ARG A 29 -49.59 -4.00 -20.20
N MET A 30 -50.46 -4.55 -21.05
CA MET A 30 -50.08 -5.56 -22.05
C MET A 30 -49.05 -5.05 -23.06
N VAL A 31 -49.20 -3.80 -23.51
CA VAL A 31 -48.24 -3.14 -24.42
C VAL A 31 -46.91 -2.91 -23.70
N SER A 32 -46.94 -2.43 -22.46
CA SER A 32 -45.74 -2.22 -21.64
C SER A 32 -45.00 -3.53 -21.40
N ASP A 33 -45.70 -4.60 -21.02
CA ASP A 33 -45.14 -5.93 -20.82
C ASP A 33 -44.56 -6.50 -22.13
N SER A 34 -45.21 -6.25 -23.26
CA SER A 34 -44.72 -6.65 -24.59
C SER A 34 -43.48 -5.88 -25.02
N VAL A 35 -43.42 -4.57 -24.74
CA VAL A 35 -42.25 -3.73 -25.01
C VAL A 35 -41.08 -4.13 -24.11
N ILE A 36 -41.32 -4.32 -22.80
CA ILE A 36 -40.31 -4.77 -21.84
C ILE A 36 -39.78 -6.15 -22.26
N LYS A 37 -40.67 -7.09 -22.61
CA LYS A 37 -40.26 -8.42 -23.09
C LYS A 37 -39.47 -8.35 -24.39
N GLY A 38 -39.85 -7.46 -25.32
CA GLY A 38 -39.09 -7.21 -26.54
C GLY A 38 -37.70 -6.62 -26.27
N MET A 39 -37.58 -5.68 -25.33
CA MET A 39 -36.31 -5.11 -24.90
C MET A 39 -35.43 -6.15 -24.20
N VAL A 40 -36.01 -6.94 -23.30
CA VAL A 40 -35.29 -8.02 -22.59
C VAL A 40 -34.77 -9.06 -23.59
N ASN A 41 -35.60 -9.49 -24.53
CA ASN A 41 -35.18 -10.43 -25.58
C ASN A 41 -34.08 -9.83 -26.48
N ALA A 42 -34.16 -8.54 -26.83
CA ALA A 42 -33.14 -7.88 -27.62
C ALA A 42 -31.80 -7.77 -26.87
N VAL A 43 -31.85 -7.48 -25.57
CA VAL A 43 -30.67 -7.44 -24.69
C VAL A 43 -30.08 -8.85 -24.50
N GLU A 44 -30.93 -9.87 -24.33
CA GLU A 44 -30.53 -11.26 -24.22
C GLU A 44 -29.84 -11.73 -25.52
N GLN A 45 -30.41 -11.41 -26.68
CA GLN A 45 -29.82 -11.73 -27.98
C GLN A 45 -28.50 -10.98 -28.20
N GLN A 46 -28.41 -9.71 -27.83
CA GLN A 46 -27.17 -8.92 -27.90
C GLN A 46 -26.09 -9.46 -26.95
N ALA A 47 -26.49 -9.91 -25.76
CA ALA A 47 -25.58 -10.55 -24.80
C ALA A 47 -25.07 -11.89 -25.35
N ALA A 48 -25.95 -12.72 -25.90
CA ALA A 48 -25.58 -13.99 -26.54
C ALA A 48 -24.63 -13.77 -27.73
N GLU A 49 -24.86 -12.77 -28.56
CA GLU A 49 -23.97 -12.43 -29.68
C GLU A 49 -22.59 -11.96 -29.20
N ARG A 50 -22.53 -11.13 -28.14
CA ARG A 50 -21.25 -10.73 -27.53
C ARG A 50 -20.51 -11.88 -26.88
N ILE A 51 -21.22 -12.80 -26.24
CA ILE A 51 -20.64 -14.03 -25.67
C ILE A 51 -20.06 -14.88 -26.80
N ALA A 52 -20.82 -15.13 -27.87
CA ALA A 52 -20.35 -15.89 -29.03
C ALA A 52 -19.13 -15.23 -29.71
N GLN A 53 -19.12 -13.89 -29.83
CA GLN A 53 -17.97 -13.14 -30.33
C GLN A 53 -16.74 -13.31 -29.42
N LYS A 54 -16.92 -13.22 -28.10
CA LYS A 54 -15.83 -13.40 -27.13
C LYS A 54 -15.33 -14.84 -27.08
N GLU A 55 -16.20 -15.82 -27.23
CA GLU A 55 -15.82 -17.23 -27.36
C GLU A 55 -15.00 -17.45 -28.64
N LEU A 56 -15.36 -16.81 -29.76
CA LEU A 56 -14.58 -16.86 -30.99
C LEU A 56 -13.19 -16.21 -30.81
N GLU A 57 -13.10 -15.07 -30.13
CA GLU A 57 -11.82 -14.44 -29.77
C GLU A 57 -10.97 -15.34 -28.87
N VAL A 58 -11.58 -16.01 -27.88
CA VAL A 58 -10.88 -16.97 -27.01
C VAL A 58 -10.39 -18.18 -27.80
N VAL A 59 -11.17 -18.68 -28.76
CA VAL A 59 -10.74 -19.77 -29.67
C VAL A 59 -9.60 -19.30 -30.55
N GLN A 60 -9.62 -18.07 -31.04
CA GLN A 60 -8.54 -17.50 -31.85
C GLN A 60 -7.27 -17.29 -31.02
N LEU A 61 -7.39 -16.81 -29.78
CA LEU A 61 -6.28 -16.69 -28.84
C LEU A 61 -5.71 -18.05 -28.43
N LYS A 62 -6.58 -19.05 -28.21
CA LYS A 62 -6.15 -20.45 -28.00
C LYS A 62 -5.42 -20.99 -29.21
N LYS A 63 -5.90 -20.70 -30.42
CA LYS A 63 -5.21 -21.08 -31.66
C LYS A 63 -3.85 -20.39 -31.79
N MET A 64 -3.75 -19.11 -31.43
CA MET A 64 -2.45 -18.40 -31.40
C MET A 64 -1.52 -18.96 -30.31
N LEU A 65 -2.07 -19.41 -29.18
CA LEU A 65 -1.33 -20.10 -28.13
C LEU A 65 -0.88 -21.49 -28.57
N ASP A 66 -1.72 -22.24 -29.29
CA ASP A 66 -1.40 -23.55 -29.89
C ASP A 66 -0.40 -23.42 -31.06
N GLU A 67 -0.41 -22.30 -31.79
CA GLU A 67 0.61 -21.95 -32.79
C GLU A 67 1.94 -21.53 -32.12
N ALA A 68 1.90 -20.90 -30.94
CA ALA A 68 3.08 -20.59 -30.13
C ALA A 68 3.64 -21.81 -29.37
N LEU A 69 2.78 -22.78 -29.02
CA LEU A 69 3.15 -24.11 -28.47
C LEU A 69 3.28 -25.19 -29.56
N GLY A 70 3.21 -24.81 -30.84
CA GLY A 70 3.28 -25.66 -32.02
C GLY A 70 4.68 -26.20 -32.31
N GLY A 71 5.37 -26.67 -31.28
CA GLY A 71 6.61 -27.42 -31.33
C GLY A 71 6.50 -28.84 -30.80
N THR A 72 5.35 -29.34 -30.33
CA THR A 72 5.15 -30.78 -30.09
C THR A 72 3.67 -31.12 -29.91
N LYS A 73 3.14 -31.90 -30.85
CA LYS A 73 1.84 -32.56 -30.73
C LYS A 73 1.89 -33.64 -29.65
N THR A 74 0.93 -33.64 -28.73
CA THR A 74 0.07 -34.83 -28.49
C THR A 74 -1.16 -34.43 -27.68
N SER A 75 -2.30 -34.69 -28.30
CA SER A 75 -3.69 -34.59 -27.83
C SER A 75 -3.93 -35.33 -26.51
N TRP A 76 -4.51 -34.67 -25.51
CA TRP A 76 -5.25 -35.31 -24.42
C TRP A 76 -6.72 -34.87 -24.42
N SER A 77 -7.59 -35.82 -24.77
CA SER A 77 -9.04 -35.75 -24.60
C SER A 77 -9.46 -36.31 -23.25
N SER A 78 -10.27 -35.54 -22.53
CA SER A 78 -11.36 -35.86 -21.59
C SER A 78 -11.40 -37.17 -20.76
N VAL A 79 -11.33 -37.02 -19.42
CA VAL A 79 -12.24 -37.50 -18.31
C VAL A 79 -12.52 -39.03 -18.15
N PRO A 80 -12.80 -39.67 -16.96
CA PRO A 80 -12.97 -39.22 -15.56
C PRO A 80 -12.23 -40.03 -14.44
N TYR A 81 -12.22 -39.43 -13.24
CA TYR A 81 -12.23 -40.01 -11.88
C TYR A 81 -12.44 -41.53 -11.70
N ARG A 82 -11.55 -42.19 -10.92
CA ARG A 82 -11.88 -43.16 -9.85
C ARG A 82 -10.68 -43.49 -8.93
N GLU A 83 -10.86 -43.31 -7.63
CA GLU A 83 -10.16 -44.02 -6.53
C GLU A 83 -10.56 -45.52 -6.49
N PRO A 84 -10.01 -46.42 -5.64
CA PRO A 84 -8.75 -46.46 -4.86
C PRO A 84 -8.03 -47.86 -4.85
N HIS A 85 -6.94 -47.97 -4.06
CA HIS A 85 -6.37 -49.16 -3.37
C HIS A 85 -5.37 -50.16 -4.02
N VAL A 86 -4.19 -50.22 -3.37
CA VAL A 86 -3.48 -51.37 -2.75
C VAL A 86 -2.65 -52.36 -3.61
N ALA A 87 -1.42 -52.52 -3.10
CA ALA A 87 -0.49 -53.65 -3.17
C ALA A 87 0.39 -53.82 -4.42
N GLY A 88 1.66 -54.13 -4.14
CA GLY A 88 2.54 -54.82 -5.07
C GLY A 88 3.85 -54.10 -5.33
N ALA A 89 4.86 -54.44 -4.52
CA ALA A 89 6.26 -54.15 -4.78
C ALA A 89 6.72 -54.66 -6.15
N HIS A 90 7.65 -53.96 -6.80
CA HIS A 90 9.00 -54.45 -7.11
C HIS A 90 9.83 -53.34 -7.79
N HIS A 91 11.06 -53.17 -7.27
CA HIS A 91 12.19 -52.43 -7.84
C HIS A 91 12.47 -52.89 -9.29
N ILE A 92 13.01 -52.09 -10.22
CA ILE A 92 14.42 -51.63 -10.35
C ILE A 92 14.49 -50.61 -11.51
N SER A 93 15.20 -49.48 -11.29
CA SER A 93 16.01 -48.59 -12.18
C SER A 93 15.49 -48.20 -13.58
N ASP A 94 15.83 -47.11 -14.26
CA ASP A 94 16.98 -46.18 -14.34
C ASP A 94 16.52 -45.09 -15.35
N SER A 95 16.53 -43.79 -15.06
CA SER A 95 17.47 -42.79 -15.61
C SER A 95 16.70 -41.46 -15.66
N GLY A 96 17.17 -40.36 -15.06
CA GLY A 96 17.99 -39.35 -15.75
C GLY A 96 17.26 -38.85 -17.02
N THR A 97 16.76 -37.62 -17.11
CA THR A 97 17.63 -36.44 -17.17
C THR A 97 16.79 -35.17 -16.97
N ASP A 98 17.30 -34.35 -16.06
CA ASP A 98 16.94 -32.97 -15.78
C ASP A 98 17.22 -32.08 -17.02
N HIS A 99 16.35 -31.12 -17.31
CA HIS A 99 16.58 -30.08 -18.32
C HIS A 99 16.47 -28.70 -17.66
N GLY A 100 17.40 -28.43 -16.74
CA GLY A 100 17.91 -27.09 -16.46
C GLY A 100 19.00 -26.72 -17.49
N GLY A 101 19.05 -25.44 -17.84
CA GLY A 101 19.75 -24.90 -19.00
C GLY A 101 21.20 -25.33 -19.20
N SER A 102 21.63 -25.26 -20.46
CA SER A 102 22.99 -25.51 -20.93
C SER A 102 24.04 -24.72 -20.14
N VAL A 103 24.53 -25.34 -19.07
CA VAL A 103 25.88 -25.19 -18.55
C VAL A 103 26.42 -26.62 -18.50
N GLY A 104 26.85 -27.10 -19.67
CA GLY A 104 27.71 -28.28 -19.70
C GLY A 104 28.95 -27.92 -18.91
N SER A 105 29.04 -28.47 -17.69
CA SER A 105 30.18 -28.31 -16.79
C SER A 105 31.48 -28.43 -17.58
N VAL A 106 32.33 -27.41 -17.47
CA VAL A 106 33.71 -27.43 -17.99
C VAL A 106 34.44 -28.67 -17.46
N ASP A 107 34.10 -29.11 -16.25
CA ASP A 107 34.61 -30.34 -15.63
C ASP A 107 34.14 -31.59 -16.39
N GLY A 108 32.89 -31.64 -16.86
CA GLY A 108 32.38 -32.72 -17.69
C GLY A 108 33.11 -32.85 -19.03
N LEU A 109 33.43 -31.71 -19.66
CA LEU A 109 34.24 -31.67 -20.88
C LEU A 109 35.70 -32.06 -20.60
N GLN A 110 36.27 -31.60 -19.48
CA GLN A 110 37.64 -31.93 -19.05
C GLN A 110 37.80 -33.43 -18.76
N ILE A 111 36.84 -34.03 -18.04
CA ILE A 111 36.81 -35.46 -17.74
C ILE A 111 36.68 -36.25 -19.05
N ALA A 112 35.77 -35.86 -19.94
CA ALA A 112 35.59 -36.53 -21.23
C ALA A 112 36.86 -36.46 -22.11
N VAL A 113 37.54 -35.30 -22.16
CA VAL A 113 38.78 -35.15 -22.93
C VAL A 113 39.93 -35.96 -22.32
N ARG A 114 40.07 -36.02 -20.99
CA ARG A 114 41.05 -36.88 -20.31
C ARG A 114 40.77 -38.37 -20.53
N GLU A 115 39.51 -38.78 -20.52
CA GLU A 115 39.09 -40.16 -20.77
C GLU A 115 39.48 -40.59 -22.19
N GLN A 116 39.22 -39.74 -23.19
CA GLN A 116 39.59 -39.98 -24.59
C GLN A 116 41.11 -40.03 -24.79
N LEU A 117 41.85 -39.15 -24.11
CA LEU A 117 43.31 -39.12 -24.17
C LEU A 117 43.91 -40.38 -23.52
N ASN A 118 43.36 -40.83 -22.39
CA ASN A 118 43.75 -42.10 -21.77
C ASN A 118 43.41 -43.32 -22.63
N GLN A 119 42.27 -43.31 -23.31
CA GLN A 119 41.89 -44.37 -24.23
C GLN A 119 42.84 -44.44 -25.44
N LEU A 120 43.24 -43.29 -25.98
CA LEU A 120 44.23 -43.20 -27.05
C LEU A 120 45.61 -43.70 -26.59
N LYS A 121 46.03 -43.40 -25.36
CA LYS A 121 47.27 -43.94 -24.76
C LYS A 121 47.23 -45.47 -24.64
N LYS A 122 46.09 -46.03 -24.22
CA LYS A 122 45.88 -47.49 -24.14
C LYS A 122 45.93 -48.16 -25.51
N GLU A 123 45.32 -47.58 -26.54
CA GLU A 123 45.37 -48.11 -27.91
C GLU A 123 46.79 -48.02 -28.52
N ILE A 124 47.53 -46.94 -28.24
CA ILE A 124 48.95 -46.83 -28.61
C ILE A 124 49.79 -47.92 -27.93
N ASN A 125 49.55 -48.19 -26.65
CA ASN A 125 50.25 -49.24 -25.91
C ASN A 125 49.90 -50.64 -26.42
N LYS A 126 48.67 -50.90 -26.87
CA LYS A 126 48.34 -52.16 -27.56
C LYS A 126 49.12 -52.33 -28.87
N ILE A 127 49.27 -51.27 -29.65
CA ILE A 127 50.07 -51.29 -30.89
C ILE A 127 51.55 -51.56 -30.58
N ARG A 128 52.04 -51.04 -29.44
CA ARG A 128 53.39 -51.29 -28.91
C ARG A 128 53.61 -52.75 -28.51
N GLU A 129 52.62 -53.38 -27.85
CA GLU A 129 52.67 -54.81 -27.49
C GLU A 129 52.51 -55.74 -28.71
N SER A 130 51.74 -55.30 -29.71
CA SER A 130 51.49 -56.07 -30.95
C SER A 130 52.69 -56.10 -31.90
N SER A 131 53.69 -55.23 -31.70
CA SER A 131 54.85 -55.10 -32.59
C SER A 131 56.07 -55.94 -32.15
N SER A 132 56.03 -56.59 -30.98
CA SER A 132 57.02 -57.61 -30.60
C SER A 132 56.62 -58.99 -31.12
N ILE A 133 56.82 -59.24 -32.42
CA ILE A 133 56.73 -60.59 -32.99
C ILE A 133 57.89 -61.45 -32.46
N THR A 134 57.56 -62.38 -31.58
CA THR A 134 58.41 -63.49 -31.10
C THR A 134 58.77 -64.43 -32.24
N ARG A 135 60.06 -64.59 -32.52
CA ARG A 135 60.59 -65.65 -33.41
C ARG A 135 60.92 -66.88 -32.57
N ILE A 136 60.15 -67.95 -32.75
CA ILE A 136 60.46 -69.30 -32.27
C ILE A 136 61.61 -69.85 -33.15
N ASN A 137 62.72 -70.29 -32.54
CA ASN A 137 63.44 -71.50 -32.95
C ASN A 137 64.47 -71.94 -31.92
N SER A 138 64.42 -73.25 -31.65
CA SER A 138 65.32 -74.06 -30.84
C SER A 138 66.58 -74.42 -31.64
N GLY A 139 67.75 -74.49 -31.01
CA GLY A 139 68.97 -74.99 -31.65
C GLY A 139 70.27 -74.66 -30.90
N SER A 140 71.08 -75.68 -30.70
CA SER A 140 72.32 -75.78 -29.90
C SER A 140 73.53 -75.01 -30.45
N ASP A 141 74.46 -74.73 -29.53
CA ASP A 141 75.92 -74.63 -29.64
C ASP A 141 76.64 -73.49 -30.39
N LEU A 142 77.48 -72.82 -29.59
CA LEU A 142 78.88 -72.40 -29.80
C LEU A 142 79.29 -71.44 -30.96
N VAL A 143 79.96 -70.36 -30.53
CA VAL A 143 81.00 -69.55 -31.22
C VAL A 143 80.58 -68.50 -32.24
N GLY A 144 81.06 -67.27 -32.01
CA GLY A 144 81.65 -66.46 -33.08
C GLY A 144 80.92 -65.17 -33.45
N LEU A 145 81.50 -64.05 -33.01
CA LEU A 145 81.64 -62.76 -33.72
C LEU A 145 80.79 -62.54 -34.99
N GLY A 146 79.98 -61.47 -35.00
CA GLY A 146 79.62 -60.79 -36.26
C GLY A 146 78.32 -59.99 -36.21
N GLY A 147 78.42 -58.67 -36.09
CA GLY A 147 77.31 -57.72 -35.98
C GLY A 147 76.35 -57.57 -37.18
N ILE A 148 75.44 -56.60 -36.98
CA ILE A 148 74.62 -55.84 -37.93
C ILE A 148 73.19 -56.37 -38.18
N LEU A 149 72.25 -55.91 -37.36
CA LEU A 149 71.04 -55.17 -37.74
C LEU A 149 70.29 -54.76 -36.47
N GLN A 150 70.62 -53.58 -35.93
CA GLN A 150 69.86 -52.98 -34.82
C GLN A 150 68.65 -52.26 -35.42
N GLU A 151 67.47 -52.89 -35.36
CA GLU A 151 66.21 -52.28 -35.74
C GLU A 151 65.88 -51.17 -34.72
N ASN A 152 65.92 -49.94 -35.20
CA ASN A 152 65.90 -48.71 -34.43
C ASN A 152 64.46 -48.32 -34.00
N ILE A 153 63.82 -49.18 -33.20
CA ILE A 153 62.40 -49.06 -32.84
C ILE A 153 62.12 -48.43 -31.46
N PRO A 154 63.03 -48.40 -30.44
CA PRO A 154 62.68 -47.82 -29.13
C PRO A 154 62.60 -46.28 -29.08
N GLY A 155 63.41 -45.57 -29.85
CA GLY A 155 63.55 -44.11 -29.73
C GLY A 155 62.36 -43.30 -30.24
N ARG A 156 61.58 -43.83 -31.19
CA ARG A 156 60.44 -43.11 -31.79
C ARG A 156 59.22 -43.07 -30.86
N TRP A 157 59.03 -44.08 -30.03
CA TRP A 157 57.95 -44.13 -29.04
C TRP A 157 58.17 -43.17 -27.87
N ILE A 158 59.43 -42.95 -27.47
CA ILE A 158 59.77 -41.96 -26.43
C ILE A 158 59.32 -40.54 -26.84
N TYR A 159 59.45 -40.19 -28.13
CA TYR A 159 58.98 -38.91 -28.65
C TYR A 159 57.45 -38.80 -28.66
N VAL A 160 56.76 -39.90 -28.94
CA VAL A 160 55.29 -39.98 -28.90
C VAL A 160 54.79 -39.82 -27.46
N ASP A 161 55.40 -40.51 -26.50
CA ASP A 161 55.07 -40.37 -25.07
C ASP A 161 55.32 -38.95 -24.57
N LYS A 162 56.47 -38.36 -24.93
CA LYS A 162 56.80 -36.97 -24.56
C LYS A 162 55.84 -35.94 -25.18
N SER A 163 55.35 -36.19 -26.39
CA SER A 163 54.33 -35.36 -27.04
C SER A 163 52.96 -35.51 -26.35
N PHE A 164 52.65 -36.70 -25.84
CA PHE A 164 51.42 -36.98 -25.11
C PHE A 164 51.40 -36.28 -23.74
N GLU A 165 52.50 -36.33 -23.01
CA GLU A 165 52.66 -35.60 -21.74
C GLU A 165 52.61 -34.08 -21.99
N SER A 166 53.26 -33.58 -23.05
CA SER A 166 53.19 -32.16 -23.42
C SER A 166 51.77 -31.70 -23.79
N LEU A 167 50.99 -32.57 -24.47
CA LEU A 167 49.59 -32.30 -24.80
C LEU A 167 48.70 -32.31 -23.54
N THR A 168 48.98 -33.21 -22.59
CA THR A 168 48.29 -33.28 -21.30
C THR A 168 48.58 -32.04 -20.45
N ASP A 169 49.84 -31.60 -20.39
CA ASP A 169 50.25 -30.38 -19.69
C ASP A 169 49.64 -29.11 -20.32
N ALA A 170 49.56 -29.05 -21.65
CA ALA A 170 48.92 -27.96 -22.37
C ALA A 170 47.40 -27.90 -22.07
N LEU A 171 46.73 -29.05 -22.05
CA LEU A 171 45.31 -29.15 -21.69
C LEU A 171 45.07 -28.69 -20.24
N ASP A 172 45.93 -29.11 -19.30
CA ASP A 172 45.83 -28.72 -17.88
C ASP A 172 46.11 -27.25 -17.62
N THR A 173 46.97 -26.64 -18.42
CA THR A 173 47.19 -25.19 -18.40
C THR A 173 45.97 -24.44 -18.90
N LEU A 174 45.33 -24.97 -19.95
CA LEU A 174 44.14 -24.37 -20.55
C LEU A 174 42.93 -24.50 -19.61
N CYS A 175 42.73 -25.66 -18.96
CA CYS A 175 41.70 -25.86 -17.94
C CYS A 175 41.86 -24.90 -16.76
N ARG A 176 43.07 -24.75 -16.21
CA ARG A 176 43.34 -23.79 -15.14
C ARG A 176 43.07 -22.34 -15.55
N SER A 177 43.37 -21.97 -16.80
CA SER A 177 43.06 -20.63 -17.31
C SER A 177 41.55 -20.38 -17.40
N VAL A 178 40.77 -21.41 -17.78
CA VAL A 178 39.30 -21.33 -17.87
C VAL A 178 38.67 -21.27 -16.48
N GLU A 179 39.18 -22.02 -15.50
CA GLU A 179 38.75 -21.94 -14.10
C GLU A 179 39.00 -20.55 -13.49
N VAL A 180 40.15 -19.94 -13.76
CA VAL A 180 40.46 -18.57 -13.30
C VAL A 180 39.56 -17.53 -13.97
N MET A 181 39.26 -17.69 -15.26
CA MET A 181 38.31 -16.82 -15.97
C MET A 181 36.87 -16.99 -15.48
N ASP A 182 36.44 -18.20 -15.13
CA ASP A 182 35.12 -18.50 -14.55
C ASP A 182 34.97 -17.97 -13.11
N GLN A 183 36.04 -18.03 -12.30
CA GLN A 183 36.04 -17.45 -10.96
C GLN A 183 36.00 -15.91 -11.01
N SER A 184 36.74 -15.31 -11.95
CA SER A 184 36.75 -13.86 -12.15
C SER A 184 35.41 -13.33 -12.65
N SER A 185 34.71 -14.07 -13.53
CA SER A 185 33.41 -13.67 -14.07
C SER A 185 32.30 -13.82 -13.02
N LYS A 186 32.35 -14.86 -12.18
CA LYS A 186 31.45 -15.02 -11.04
C LYS A 186 31.66 -13.91 -10.02
N ALA A 187 32.90 -13.57 -9.68
CA ALA A 187 33.21 -12.50 -8.73
C ALA A 187 32.68 -11.12 -9.17
N SER A 188 32.76 -10.79 -10.47
CA SER A 188 32.18 -9.55 -10.99
C SER A 188 30.65 -9.53 -10.96
N LEU A 189 30.00 -10.67 -11.25
CA LEU A 189 28.54 -10.79 -11.24
C LEU A 189 27.96 -10.61 -9.82
N TRP A 190 28.60 -11.23 -8.82
CA TRP A 190 28.20 -11.08 -7.41
C TRP A 190 28.35 -9.65 -6.90
N GLN A 191 29.35 -8.91 -7.39
CA GLN A 191 29.56 -7.52 -6.99
C GLN A 191 28.48 -6.59 -7.57
N GLU A 192 28.12 -6.75 -8.85
CA GLU A 192 27.01 -6.00 -9.45
C GLU A 192 25.67 -6.31 -8.80
N GLU A 193 25.39 -7.59 -8.50
CA GLU A 193 24.18 -8.02 -7.79
C GLU A 193 24.09 -7.39 -6.38
N LEU A 194 25.21 -7.34 -5.64
CA LEU A 194 25.26 -6.72 -4.31
C LEU A 194 25.01 -5.20 -4.38
N ASP A 195 25.57 -4.54 -5.38
CA ASP A 195 25.41 -3.10 -5.60
C ASP A 195 23.98 -2.75 -6.04
N PHE A 196 23.37 -3.56 -6.91
CA PHE A 196 21.95 -3.45 -7.28
C PHE A 196 21.04 -3.65 -6.07
N ARG A 197 21.30 -4.67 -5.25
CA ARG A 197 20.54 -4.93 -4.02
C ARG A 197 20.65 -3.77 -3.04
N SER A 198 21.85 -3.22 -2.84
CA SER A 198 22.07 -2.06 -1.98
C SER A 198 21.36 -0.80 -2.49
N GLU A 199 21.25 -0.63 -3.81
CA GLU A 199 20.52 0.48 -4.44
C GLU A 199 19.00 0.32 -4.28
N ILE A 200 18.48 -0.88 -4.49
CA ILE A 200 17.06 -1.20 -4.25
C ILE A 200 16.72 -0.97 -2.78
N GLU A 201 17.56 -1.43 -1.84
CA GLU A 201 17.36 -1.20 -0.40
C GLU A 201 17.39 0.30 -0.06
N ARG A 202 18.33 1.09 -0.62
CA ARG A 202 18.33 2.56 -0.48
C ARG A 202 17.04 3.17 -1.01
N MET A 203 16.57 2.73 -2.17
CA MET A 203 15.36 3.28 -2.81
C MET A 203 14.11 2.94 -2.00
N VAL A 204 14.00 1.71 -1.49
CA VAL A 204 12.89 1.27 -0.64
C VAL A 204 12.88 2.04 0.68
N ILE A 205 14.03 2.15 1.36
CA ILE A 205 14.15 2.91 2.62
C ILE A 205 13.81 4.38 2.40
N SER A 206 14.33 4.99 1.33
CA SER A 206 14.03 6.38 0.98
C SER A 206 12.54 6.60 0.71
N ASN A 207 11.90 5.68 -0.03
CA ASN A 207 10.48 5.75 -0.31
C ASN A 207 9.62 5.53 0.95
N CYS A 208 10.02 4.60 1.84
CA CYS A 208 9.37 4.42 3.14
C CYS A 208 9.46 5.68 4.01
N ILE A 209 10.64 6.30 4.09
CA ILE A 209 10.84 7.55 4.83
C ILE A 209 10.01 8.69 4.21
N TRP A 210 10.02 8.81 2.89
CA TRP A 210 9.24 9.81 2.17
C TRP A 210 7.73 9.64 2.43
N ASN A 211 7.20 8.42 2.34
CA ASN A 211 5.79 8.14 2.60
C ASN A 211 5.41 8.39 4.07
N LEU A 212 6.30 8.08 5.02
CA LEU A 212 6.10 8.41 6.42
C LEU A 212 6.08 9.92 6.63
N GLN A 213 7.03 10.67 6.05
CA GLN A 213 7.07 12.13 6.11
C GLN A 213 5.80 12.76 5.54
N GLN A 214 5.35 12.30 4.36
CA GLN A 214 4.10 12.76 3.75
C GLN A 214 2.88 12.41 4.61
N GLY A 215 2.84 11.22 5.20
CA GLY A 215 1.78 10.82 6.12
C GLY A 215 1.73 11.65 7.41
N PHE A 216 2.90 12.04 7.94
CA PHE A 216 3.01 12.93 9.10
C PHE A 216 2.65 14.38 8.75
N GLU A 217 3.09 14.89 7.60
CA GLU A 217 2.72 16.23 7.12
C GLU A 217 1.23 16.33 6.85
N GLN A 218 0.64 15.33 6.17
CA GLN A 218 -0.80 15.29 5.92
C GLN A 218 -1.60 15.24 7.23
N LYS A 219 -1.20 14.40 8.19
CA LYS A 219 -1.84 14.41 9.53
C LYS A 219 -1.68 15.74 10.26
N ARG A 220 -0.54 16.41 10.10
CA ARG A 220 -0.31 17.74 10.70
C ARG A 220 -1.25 18.78 10.07
N TRP A 221 -1.41 18.76 8.76
CA TRP A 221 -2.35 19.64 8.04
C TRP A 221 -3.82 19.34 8.38
N GLU A 222 -4.19 18.07 8.51
CA GLU A 222 -5.55 17.66 8.91
C GLU A 222 -5.88 18.09 10.35
N LEU A 223 -4.90 18.04 11.27
CA LEU A 223 -5.08 18.47 12.65
C LEU A 223 -5.14 20.00 12.77
N ASP A 224 -4.29 20.73 12.05
CA ASP A 224 -4.31 22.20 12.03
C ASP A 224 -5.60 22.75 11.40
N ASP A 225 -6.08 22.17 10.30
CA ASP A 225 -7.25 22.70 9.58
C ASP A 225 -8.58 22.36 10.27
N SER A 226 -8.70 21.17 10.88
CA SER A 226 -9.92 20.73 11.56
C SER A 226 -10.11 21.36 12.95
N GLN A 227 -9.03 21.63 13.67
CA GLN A 227 -9.11 22.14 15.04
C GLN A 227 -9.09 23.67 15.10
N SER A 228 -8.40 24.34 14.16
CA SER A 228 -8.34 25.82 14.12
C SER A 228 -9.62 26.46 13.56
N ARG A 229 -10.22 25.93 12.49
CA ARG A 229 -11.48 26.46 11.93
C ARG A 229 -12.63 26.33 12.89
N ASN A 230 -12.82 25.14 13.45
CA ASN A 230 -13.92 24.88 14.39
C ASN A 230 -13.83 25.76 15.66
N CYS A 231 -12.62 26.02 16.16
CA CYS A 231 -12.43 26.89 17.33
C CYS A 231 -12.66 28.37 16.99
N PHE A 232 -12.20 28.81 15.82
CA PHE A 232 -12.38 30.19 15.36
C PHE A 232 -13.84 30.51 15.03
N ASP A 233 -14.54 29.59 14.36
CA ASP A 233 -15.96 29.73 14.03
C ASP A 233 -16.81 29.72 15.31
N LEU A 234 -16.53 28.82 16.25
CA LEU A 234 -17.21 28.78 17.55
C LEU A 234 -16.94 30.05 18.37
N HIS A 235 -15.72 30.57 18.38
CA HIS A 235 -15.39 31.84 19.05
C HIS A 235 -16.14 33.03 18.42
N LYS A 236 -16.25 33.05 17.08
CA LYS A 236 -16.98 34.08 16.34
C LYS A 236 -18.49 34.01 16.62
N GLU A 237 -19.06 32.81 16.63
CA GLU A 237 -20.47 32.58 16.96
C GLU A 237 -20.79 33.03 18.40
N ILE A 238 -19.98 32.64 19.38
CA ILE A 238 -20.14 33.05 20.79
C ILE A 238 -19.99 34.57 20.92
N SER A 239 -19.07 35.19 20.19
CA SER A 239 -18.89 36.65 20.17
C SER A 239 -20.11 37.37 19.58
N SER A 240 -20.66 36.87 18.47
CA SER A 240 -21.89 37.43 17.88
C SER A 240 -23.09 37.28 18.81
N LEU A 241 -23.27 36.10 19.42
CA LEU A 241 -24.36 35.84 20.35
C LEU A 241 -24.29 36.77 21.57
N ARG A 242 -23.08 37.01 22.09
CA ARG A 242 -22.83 37.95 23.19
C ARG A 242 -23.19 39.39 22.78
N GLN A 243 -22.89 39.81 21.55
CA GLN A 243 -23.20 41.14 21.03
C GLN A 243 -24.71 41.34 20.80
N ASP A 244 -25.39 40.33 20.30
CA ASP A 244 -26.86 40.34 20.13
C ASP A 244 -27.56 40.42 21.49
N LEU A 245 -27.09 39.62 22.45
CA LEU A 245 -27.66 39.59 23.81
C LEU A 245 -27.45 40.91 24.57
N ASP A 246 -26.29 41.57 24.37
CA ASP A 246 -26.01 42.91 24.89
C ASP A 246 -26.92 43.98 24.25
N SER A 247 -27.18 43.87 22.96
CA SER A 247 -28.12 44.75 22.25
C SER A 247 -29.55 44.61 22.81
N ILE A 248 -29.98 43.38 23.10
CA ILE A 248 -31.26 43.09 23.75
C ILE A 248 -31.29 43.63 25.19
N ALA A 249 -30.21 43.46 25.96
CA ALA A 249 -30.10 43.98 27.34
C ALA A 249 -30.26 45.50 27.39
N LYS A 250 -29.63 46.21 26.43
CA LYS A 250 -29.74 47.67 26.27
C LYS A 250 -31.15 48.10 25.91
N ALA A 251 -31.80 47.39 24.98
CA ALA A 251 -33.19 47.66 24.61
C ALA A 251 -34.18 47.47 25.78
N LEU A 252 -33.99 46.43 26.60
CA LEU A 252 -34.82 46.16 27.78
C LEU A 252 -34.60 47.16 28.93
N SER A 253 -33.41 47.78 28.98
CA SER A 253 -33.04 48.79 29.98
C SER A 253 -33.49 50.20 29.58
N ALA A 254 -33.55 50.51 28.28
CA ALA A 254 -34.02 51.80 27.76
C ALA A 254 -35.50 52.07 28.05
N SER A 255 -36.30 51.04 28.36
CA SER A 255 -37.73 51.16 28.65
C SER A 255 -38.05 51.91 29.96
N GLU A 256 -37.08 52.15 30.86
CA GLU A 256 -37.35 52.71 32.19
C GLU A 256 -36.88 54.16 32.38
N THR A 257 -36.11 54.72 31.45
CA THR A 257 -35.67 56.12 31.58
C THR A 257 -36.62 57.04 30.80
N GLY A 258 -37.70 57.44 31.45
CA GLY A 258 -38.49 58.57 31.00
C GLY A 258 -37.64 59.85 31.04
N LEU A 259 -36.96 60.17 29.95
CA LEU A 259 -36.38 61.48 29.69
C LEU A 259 -36.44 61.77 28.19
N LEU A 260 -37.18 62.82 27.87
CA LEU A 260 -37.30 63.52 26.60
C LEU A 260 -35.95 63.66 25.88
N ILE A 261 -35.68 62.84 24.85
CA ILE A 261 -34.75 63.22 23.78
C ILE A 261 -35.33 62.81 22.43
N SER A 262 -35.65 63.86 21.68
CA SER A 262 -35.83 63.98 20.23
C SER A 262 -35.25 62.83 19.39
N TYR A 263 -36.11 61.99 18.81
CA TYR A 263 -35.77 61.14 17.67
C TYR A 263 -35.95 61.93 16.37
N GLY A 264 -34.98 62.80 16.11
CA GLY A 264 -34.52 63.08 14.76
C GLY A 264 -33.05 62.66 14.72
N SER A 265 -32.65 61.91 13.70
CA SER A 265 -31.28 61.44 13.43
C SER A 265 -30.90 60.03 13.91
N LEU A 266 -31.24 59.01 13.11
CA LEU A 266 -30.27 58.00 12.67
C LEU A 266 -30.80 57.25 11.41
N GLU A 267 -31.03 57.99 10.33
CA GLU A 267 -31.00 57.43 8.97
C GLU A 267 -29.63 57.78 8.38
N ASN A 268 -28.81 56.77 8.10
CA ASN A 268 -27.68 56.87 7.17
C ASN A 268 -27.24 55.46 6.74
N PHE A 269 -27.88 54.91 5.72
CA PHE A 269 -27.16 54.22 4.66
C PHE A 269 -27.53 54.88 3.33
N HIS A 270 -26.54 55.59 2.81
CA HIS A 270 -26.56 56.34 1.56
C HIS A 270 -26.74 55.43 0.34
N TRP A 271 -27.68 55.81 -0.54
CA TRP A 271 -27.44 55.83 -1.98
C TRP A 271 -27.59 57.30 -2.46
N LYS A 272 -26.52 57.85 -3.05
CA LYS A 272 -26.48 59.18 -3.71
C LYS A 272 -27.28 59.09 -5.04
N LEU A 273 -27.95 60.10 -5.62
CA LEU A 273 -27.64 61.52 -5.90
C LEU A 273 -28.90 62.17 -6.60
N PRO A 274 -28.96 63.46 -7.02
CA PRO A 274 -29.10 64.74 -6.27
C PRO A 274 -30.28 65.67 -6.73
N THR A 275 -30.39 66.83 -6.02
CA THR A 275 -30.93 68.16 -6.46
C THR A 275 -32.47 68.27 -6.53
N SER A 276 -33.17 69.27 -5.99
CA SER A 276 -32.80 70.54 -5.33
C SER A 276 -34.09 71.26 -4.88
N VAL A 277 -34.00 71.94 -3.72
CA VAL A 277 -34.45 73.34 -3.48
C VAL A 277 -35.97 73.58 -3.53
N SER A 278 -36.63 73.61 -2.36
CA SER A 278 -37.10 74.84 -1.67
C SER A 278 -38.57 75.18 -2.04
N LEU A 279 -39.47 75.69 -1.20
CA LEU A 279 -39.41 76.59 -0.05
C LEU A 279 -40.77 76.43 0.74
N PRO A 280 -41.22 77.31 1.66
CA PRO A 280 -41.37 77.01 3.07
C PRO A 280 -42.81 77.15 3.62
N SER A 281 -42.86 76.94 4.94
CA SER A 281 -43.86 77.10 5.97
C SER A 281 -44.86 78.28 5.93
N THR A 282 -45.85 78.15 6.83
CA THR A 282 -46.50 79.21 7.67
C THR A 282 -47.53 80.10 6.94
N LEU A 283 -48.67 80.52 7.49
CA LEU A 283 -49.19 80.68 8.86
C LEU A 283 -50.69 81.05 8.76
N GLU A 284 -51.52 80.64 9.74
CA GLU A 284 -52.77 81.26 10.26
C GLU A 284 -53.88 81.71 9.26
N GLU A 285 -55.18 81.66 9.56
CA GLU A 285 -55.85 82.19 10.74
C GLU A 285 -57.30 81.67 10.83
N ASN A 286 -57.82 81.70 12.05
CA ASN A 286 -59.12 81.25 12.56
C ASN A 286 -60.40 81.62 11.77
N GLY A 287 -61.42 80.76 11.92
CA GLY A 287 -62.83 81.12 11.73
C GLY A 287 -63.78 80.03 12.26
N LYS A 288 -64.41 80.27 13.43
CA LYS A 288 -65.48 79.47 14.04
C LYS A 288 -66.72 79.36 13.14
N GLN A 289 -67.35 78.19 13.07
CA GLN A 289 -68.80 77.94 13.19
C GLN A 289 -69.07 76.43 12.99
N GLU A 290 -69.44 75.69 14.03
CA GLU A 290 -70.80 75.48 14.53
C GLU A 290 -71.56 74.39 13.75
N SER A 291 -71.93 73.37 14.51
CA SER A 291 -72.53 72.10 14.11
C SER A 291 -73.74 72.20 13.18
N SER A 292 -73.78 71.39 12.13
CA SER A 292 -75.07 70.86 11.67
C SER A 292 -74.96 69.51 10.96
N LYS A 293 -75.84 68.62 11.42
CA LYS A 293 -76.16 67.27 10.99
C LYS A 293 -76.35 67.12 9.48
N ASN A 294 -75.88 65.98 8.97
CA ASN A 294 -76.54 65.09 8.00
C ASN A 294 -77.64 65.75 7.15
N SER A 295 -77.30 66.10 5.91
CA SER A 295 -78.28 66.17 4.83
C SER A 295 -77.82 65.28 3.68
N LYS A 296 -78.51 64.14 3.52
CA LYS A 296 -78.60 63.42 2.25
C LYS A 296 -78.89 64.43 1.14
N LEU A 297 -78.11 64.46 0.07
CA LEU A 297 -78.53 65.10 -1.16
C LEU A 297 -79.04 64.01 -2.11
N GLU A 298 -80.34 63.77 -2.03
CA GLU A 298 -81.11 63.12 -3.08
C GLU A 298 -81.14 64.01 -4.33
N ASN A 299 -81.01 63.38 -5.50
CA ASN A 299 -81.41 63.85 -6.84
C ASN A 299 -81.06 65.30 -7.23
N LEU A 300 -79.95 65.47 -7.98
CA LEU A 300 -79.92 66.51 -9.00
C LEU A 300 -80.63 66.00 -10.26
N ASP A 301 -81.80 66.58 -10.52
CA ASP A 301 -82.63 66.31 -11.68
C ASP A 301 -81.85 66.56 -12.99
N SER A 302 -81.79 65.55 -13.87
CA SER A 302 -81.10 65.58 -15.17
C SER A 302 -81.60 66.70 -16.12
N ILE A 303 -82.72 67.34 -15.77
CA ILE A 303 -83.35 68.43 -16.52
C ILE A 303 -82.64 69.78 -16.24
N LEU A 304 -82.07 69.99 -15.05
CA LEU A 304 -81.38 71.24 -14.70
C LEU A 304 -79.99 71.30 -15.34
N LEU A 305 -79.27 70.18 -15.40
CA LEU A 305 -77.94 70.06 -16.01
C LEU A 305 -77.96 70.31 -17.53
N LYS A 306 -79.06 70.01 -18.23
CA LYS A 306 -79.17 70.18 -19.69
C LYS A 306 -79.43 71.64 -20.10
N ARG A 307 -79.78 72.52 -19.16
CA ARG A 307 -80.10 73.93 -19.38
C ARG A 307 -78.94 74.89 -19.09
N MET A 308 -77.91 74.43 -18.40
CA MET A 308 -76.73 75.23 -18.07
C MET A 308 -75.79 75.32 -19.28
N SER A 309 -75.17 76.48 -19.50
CA SER A 309 -74.12 76.62 -20.50
C SER A 309 -72.88 75.81 -20.10
N THR A 310 -72.00 75.51 -21.06
CA THR A 310 -70.82 74.66 -20.86
C THR A 310 -69.91 75.20 -19.74
N ASP A 311 -69.76 76.53 -19.66
CA ASP A 311 -68.98 77.17 -18.60
C ASP A 311 -69.68 77.09 -17.24
N GLU A 312 -71.00 77.27 -17.19
CA GLU A 312 -71.78 77.13 -15.94
C GLU A 312 -71.70 75.71 -15.38
N LEU A 313 -71.73 74.70 -16.26
CA LEU A 313 -71.60 73.30 -15.89
C LEU A 313 -70.22 72.98 -15.31
N ILE A 314 -69.17 73.53 -15.91
CA ILE A 314 -67.80 73.40 -15.41
C ILE A 314 -67.67 74.07 -14.05
N THR A 315 -68.21 75.28 -13.85
CA THR A 315 -68.22 75.93 -12.52
C THR A 315 -69.02 75.15 -11.48
N HIS A 316 -70.16 74.55 -11.86
CA HIS A 316 -70.97 73.74 -10.94
C HIS A 316 -70.19 72.50 -10.47
N PHE A 317 -69.62 71.73 -11.40
CA PHE A 317 -68.82 70.55 -11.03
C PHE A 317 -67.56 70.92 -10.27
N ASN A 318 -66.87 72.00 -10.63
CA ASN A 318 -65.73 72.48 -9.85
C ASN A 318 -66.15 72.91 -8.44
N SER A 319 -67.32 73.53 -8.27
CA SER A 319 -67.84 73.88 -6.95
C SER A 319 -68.18 72.65 -6.10
N GLU A 320 -68.79 71.62 -6.70
CA GLU A 320 -69.10 70.36 -6.02
C GLU A 320 -67.86 69.52 -5.73
N ILE A 321 -66.86 69.50 -6.62
CA ILE A 321 -65.54 68.89 -6.34
C ILE A 321 -64.86 69.60 -5.19
N THR A 322 -64.92 70.94 -5.15
CA THR A 322 -64.34 71.72 -4.05
C THR A 322 -65.10 71.46 -2.75
N LYS A 323 -66.42 71.26 -2.80
CA LYS A 323 -67.26 70.92 -1.65
C LYS A 323 -66.99 69.50 -1.14
N MET A 324 -66.86 68.51 -2.03
CA MET A 324 -66.41 67.16 -1.66
C MET A 324 -65.00 67.16 -1.08
N ARG A 325 -64.07 67.92 -1.66
CA ARG A 325 -62.70 68.05 -1.13
C ARG A 325 -62.72 68.65 0.27
N ARG A 326 -63.50 69.71 0.51
CA ARG A 326 -63.68 70.29 1.86
C ARG A 326 -64.34 69.32 2.83
N ASN A 327 -65.32 68.52 2.40
CA ASN A 327 -65.93 67.50 3.26
C ASN A 327 -64.94 66.37 3.60
N HIS A 328 -64.14 65.92 2.64
CA HIS A 328 -63.15 64.88 2.87
C HIS A 328 -62.02 65.39 3.78
N GLU A 329 -61.56 66.63 3.56
CA GLU A 329 -60.62 67.31 4.44
C GLU A 329 -61.19 67.45 5.86
N SER A 330 -62.46 67.83 5.99
CA SER A 330 -63.15 67.89 7.28
C SER A 330 -63.27 66.53 7.95
N GLN A 331 -63.51 65.45 7.21
CA GLN A 331 -63.60 64.09 7.75
C GLN A 331 -62.22 63.57 8.19
N VAL A 332 -61.17 63.87 7.42
CA VAL A 332 -59.79 63.56 7.79
C VAL A 332 -59.39 64.36 9.03
N GLN A 333 -59.78 65.64 9.11
CA GLN A 333 -59.55 66.47 10.27
C GLN A 333 -60.33 65.95 11.49
N GLU A 334 -61.57 65.51 11.34
CA GLU A 334 -62.37 64.91 12.41
C GLU A 334 -61.76 63.59 12.92
N MET A 335 -61.35 62.69 12.02
CA MET A 335 -60.66 61.45 12.39
C MET A 335 -59.31 61.73 13.06
N THR A 336 -58.61 62.78 12.63
CA THR A 336 -57.34 63.22 13.21
C THR A 336 -57.56 63.81 14.61
N GLU A 337 -58.58 64.64 14.79
CA GLU A 337 -58.96 65.22 16.08
C GLU A 337 -59.48 64.14 17.05
N GLU A 338 -60.21 63.14 16.55
CA GLU A 338 -60.63 61.96 17.30
C GLU A 338 -59.43 61.10 17.72
N ASN A 339 -58.44 60.93 16.84
CA ASN A 339 -57.17 60.30 17.20
C ASN A 339 -56.43 61.09 18.29
N PHE A 340 -56.39 62.42 18.18
CA PHE A 340 -55.80 63.27 19.22
C PHE A 340 -56.62 63.31 20.51
N ARG A 341 -57.95 63.13 20.43
CA ARG A 341 -58.84 63.00 21.59
C ARG A 341 -58.60 61.66 22.29
N LEU A 342 -58.57 60.55 21.56
CA LEU A 342 -58.24 59.22 22.08
C LEU A 342 -56.82 59.19 22.64
N LYS A 343 -55.86 59.84 21.98
CA LYS A 343 -54.48 59.96 22.48
C LYS A 343 -54.42 60.81 23.75
N ARG A 344 -55.19 61.90 23.84
CA ARG A 344 -55.36 62.69 25.08
C ARG A 344 -56.12 61.91 26.16
N GLU A 345 -57.05 61.04 25.81
CA GLU A 345 -57.81 60.21 26.74
C GLU A 345 -56.95 59.08 27.31
N VAL A 346 -56.12 58.46 26.47
CA VAL A 346 -55.08 57.50 26.88
C VAL A 346 -54.00 58.17 27.73
N LEU A 347 -53.62 59.42 27.41
CA LEU A 347 -52.71 60.21 28.24
C LEU A 347 -53.37 60.66 29.55
N ASN A 348 -54.64 61.03 29.55
CA ASN A 348 -55.41 61.37 30.76
C ASN A 348 -55.67 60.14 31.64
N LEU A 349 -55.77 58.94 31.07
CA LEU A 349 -55.78 57.67 31.79
C LEU A 349 -54.41 57.33 32.40
N LYS A 350 -53.31 57.85 31.84
CA LYS A 350 -51.96 57.79 32.43
C LYS A 350 -51.72 58.88 33.49
N GLU A 351 -52.31 60.06 33.37
CA GLU A 351 -52.12 61.18 34.31
C GLU A 351 -53.12 61.19 35.48
N ARG A 352 -54.33 60.66 35.32
CA ARG A 352 -55.29 60.54 36.42
C ARG A 352 -55.01 59.27 37.21
N GLY A 353 -54.11 59.40 38.17
CA GLY A 353 -53.72 58.33 39.09
C GLY A 353 -54.93 57.59 39.69
N SER A 354 -55.10 56.34 39.29
CA SER A 354 -55.69 55.31 40.13
C SER A 354 -55.08 53.97 39.74
N PHE A 355 -54.06 53.57 40.50
CA PHE A 355 -53.43 52.26 40.43
C PHE A 355 -54.45 51.17 40.79
N LEU A 356 -54.67 50.22 39.88
CA LEU A 356 -55.04 48.85 40.26
C LEU A 356 -54.27 47.85 39.40
N PRO A 357 -53.78 46.75 39.99
CA PRO A 357 -52.55 46.09 39.57
C PRO A 357 -52.86 44.95 38.58
N LEU A 358 -52.60 45.16 37.30
CA LEU A 358 -52.55 44.06 36.35
C LEU A 358 -51.10 43.68 36.08
N LYS A 359 -50.62 42.72 36.89
CA LYS A 359 -49.40 41.92 36.76
C LYS A 359 -48.17 42.68 36.21
N LYS A 360 -47.26 43.04 37.11
CA LYS A 360 -45.83 43.04 36.75
C LYS A 360 -45.55 41.72 36.04
N ASP A 361 -45.16 41.81 34.78
CA ASP A 361 -44.78 40.65 34.01
C ASP A 361 -43.48 40.12 34.64
N LYS A 362 -43.64 39.19 35.59
CA LYS A 362 -42.52 38.58 36.34
C LYS A 362 -41.48 38.04 35.39
N ASP A 363 -41.89 37.69 34.17
CA ASP A 363 -41.06 37.14 33.12
C ASP A 363 -40.14 38.21 32.52
N ILE A 364 -40.62 39.46 32.32
CA ILE A 364 -39.79 40.57 31.82
C ILE A 364 -38.76 40.99 32.87
N ASP A 365 -39.16 41.10 34.14
CA ASP A 365 -38.24 41.41 35.23
C ASP A 365 -37.21 40.28 35.45
N LEU A 366 -37.61 39.01 35.23
CA LEU A 366 -36.71 37.85 35.29
C LEU A 366 -35.73 37.83 34.11
N LEU A 367 -36.20 38.13 32.89
CA LEU A 367 -35.37 38.27 31.68
C LEU A 367 -34.35 39.40 31.85
N ARG A 368 -34.78 40.55 32.40
CA ARG A 368 -33.91 41.70 32.67
C ARG A 368 -32.78 41.37 33.67
N LYS A 369 -32.97 40.40 34.56
CA LYS A 369 -31.93 39.90 35.47
C LYS A 369 -31.09 38.77 34.86
N LYS A 370 -31.71 37.85 34.10
CA LYS A 370 -31.03 36.69 33.52
C LYS A 370 -30.16 37.03 32.32
N ILE A 371 -30.54 38.02 31.51
CA ILE A 371 -29.79 38.40 30.31
C ILE A 371 -28.37 38.89 30.68
N PRO A 372 -28.18 39.82 31.64
CA PRO A 372 -26.85 40.21 32.11
C PRO A 372 -26.04 39.05 32.69
N ASP A 373 -26.67 38.13 33.44
CA ASP A 373 -26.00 36.92 33.96
C ASP A 373 -25.48 36.00 32.83
N VAL A 374 -26.26 35.85 31.76
CA VAL A 374 -25.85 35.05 30.59
C VAL A 374 -24.74 35.78 29.82
N ILE A 375 -24.80 37.10 29.67
CA ILE A 375 -23.69 37.89 29.09
C ILE A 375 -22.42 37.70 29.91
N SER A 376 -22.49 37.77 31.25
CA SER A 376 -21.33 37.55 32.11
C SER A 376 -20.74 36.14 31.99
N LYS A 377 -21.58 35.12 31.77
CA LYS A 377 -21.11 33.75 31.51
C LYS A 377 -20.47 33.61 30.13
N LEU A 378 -21.03 34.26 29.11
CA LEU A 378 -20.43 34.32 27.77
C LEU A 378 -19.10 35.08 27.81
N ASP A 379 -18.99 36.14 28.62
CA ASP A 379 -17.74 36.86 28.86
C ASP A 379 -16.70 35.97 29.55
N GLU A 380 -17.09 35.17 30.55
CA GLU A 380 -16.18 34.19 31.17
C GLU A 380 -15.72 33.14 30.15
N ILE A 381 -16.61 32.69 29.26
CA ILE A 381 -16.29 31.73 28.20
C ILE A 381 -15.36 32.36 27.15
N LEU A 382 -15.61 33.58 26.71
CA LEU A 382 -14.77 34.31 25.75
C LEU A 382 -13.39 34.60 26.33
N VAL A 383 -13.33 35.01 27.61
CA VAL A 383 -12.06 35.15 28.34
C VAL A 383 -11.38 33.78 28.52
N ARG A 384 -12.12 32.68 28.66
CA ARG A 384 -11.53 31.33 28.62
C ARG A 384 -10.97 31.01 27.24
N PHE A 385 -11.63 31.37 26.12
CA PHE A 385 -11.08 31.20 24.77
C PHE A 385 -9.81 32.05 24.54
N GLU A 386 -9.76 33.25 25.11
CA GLU A 386 -8.59 34.15 25.02
C GLU A 386 -7.47 33.76 26.00
N LYS A 387 -7.80 33.13 27.13
CA LYS A 387 -6.89 32.57 28.13
C LYS A 387 -6.57 31.10 27.90
N VAL A 388 -7.13 30.42 26.90
CA VAL A 388 -6.56 29.17 26.39
C VAL A 388 -5.19 29.58 25.89
N PRO A 389 -4.11 29.30 26.66
CA PRO A 389 -2.80 29.40 26.08
C PRO A 389 -2.82 28.42 24.90
N GLN A 390 -2.05 28.73 23.86
CA GLN A 390 -1.53 27.77 22.90
C GLN A 390 -1.63 26.32 23.40
N PHE A 391 -2.11 25.40 22.58
CA PHE A 391 -2.16 23.94 22.80
C PHE A 391 -0.85 23.34 23.37
N THR A 392 -0.44 23.69 24.60
CA THR A 392 0.93 23.52 25.09
C THR A 392 1.17 22.14 25.64
N GLU A 393 0.14 21.41 26.08
CA GLU A 393 0.32 19.97 26.39
C GLU A 393 0.71 19.17 25.14
N ASN A 394 0.24 19.58 23.94
CA ASN A 394 0.68 18.98 22.69
C ASN A 394 1.97 19.60 22.14
N ILE A 395 2.28 20.88 22.43
CA ILE A 395 3.55 21.50 22.01
C ILE A 395 4.73 20.96 22.83
N GLU A 396 4.54 20.56 24.09
CA GLU A 396 5.60 19.97 24.92
C GLU A 396 5.86 18.49 24.53
N SER A 397 4.82 17.77 24.09
CA SER A 397 4.95 16.48 23.39
C SER A 397 5.60 16.62 22.00
N LEU A 398 5.26 17.69 21.27
CA LEU A 398 5.84 17.98 19.95
C LEU A 398 7.28 18.49 20.06
N SER A 399 7.63 19.23 21.12
CA SER A 399 8.98 19.69 21.38
C SER A 399 9.85 18.55 21.87
N SER A 400 9.37 17.71 22.79
CA SER A 400 10.09 16.51 23.20
C SER A 400 10.28 15.51 22.07
N SER A 401 9.28 15.29 21.20
CA SER A 401 9.45 14.46 20.00
C SER A 401 10.36 15.09 18.95
N LYS A 402 10.37 16.42 18.83
CA LYS A 402 11.32 17.16 17.99
C LYS A 402 12.75 17.08 18.53
N ASP A 403 12.94 17.25 19.83
CA ASP A 403 14.24 17.11 20.49
C ASP A 403 14.75 15.67 20.40
N THR A 404 13.83 14.69 20.47
CA THR A 404 14.14 13.26 20.25
C THR A 404 14.52 13.00 18.79
N LEU A 405 13.83 13.61 17.84
CA LEU A 405 14.15 13.50 16.41
C LEU A 405 15.51 14.15 16.10
N ASP A 406 15.79 15.32 16.66
CA ASP A 406 17.05 16.03 16.49
C ASP A 406 18.21 15.25 17.15
N PHE A 407 17.97 14.62 18.30
CA PHE A 407 18.90 13.69 18.94
C PHE A 407 19.17 12.47 18.06
N LEU A 408 18.12 11.81 17.55
CA LEU A 408 18.24 10.64 16.67
C LEU A 408 18.93 10.97 15.34
N LEU A 409 18.72 12.18 14.79
CA LEU A 409 19.42 12.65 13.60
C LEU A 409 20.91 12.87 13.87
N SER A 410 21.24 13.47 15.01
CA SER A 410 22.64 13.62 15.45
C SER A 410 23.31 12.27 15.70
N GLU A 411 22.61 11.33 16.34
CA GLU A 411 23.08 9.97 16.56
C GLU A 411 23.27 9.22 15.24
N ASN A 412 22.33 9.34 14.29
CA ASN A 412 22.46 8.76 12.96
C ASN A 412 23.66 9.33 12.21
N HIS A 413 23.93 10.64 12.35
CA HIS A 413 25.12 11.26 11.79
C HIS A 413 26.41 10.69 12.40
N GLN A 414 26.47 10.57 13.74
CA GLN A 414 27.62 9.96 14.42
C GLN A 414 27.82 8.49 14.04
N LEU A 415 26.74 7.72 13.92
CA LEU A 415 26.79 6.32 13.48
C LEU A 415 27.27 6.21 12.04
N LYS A 416 26.84 7.13 11.17
CA LYS A 416 27.29 7.19 9.78
C LYS A 416 28.77 7.53 9.70
N ASP A 417 29.25 8.50 10.47
CA ASP A 417 30.67 8.85 10.54
C ASP A 417 31.49 7.66 11.07
N THR A 418 31.05 7.05 12.16
CA THR A 418 31.66 5.84 12.74
C THR A 418 31.69 4.68 11.74
N LEU A 419 30.62 4.48 10.96
CA LEU A 419 30.57 3.47 9.91
C LEU A 419 31.53 3.78 8.78
N THR A 420 31.67 5.05 8.37
CA THR A 420 32.66 5.44 7.36
C THR A 420 34.09 5.23 7.84
N ASP A 421 34.37 5.49 9.11
CA ASP A 421 35.68 5.26 9.69
C ASP A 421 35.98 3.77 9.86
N LYS A 422 35.00 2.97 10.31
CA LYS A 422 35.10 1.50 10.31
C LYS A 422 35.28 0.93 8.90
N LYS A 423 34.64 1.50 7.88
CA LYS A 423 34.84 1.11 6.48
C LYS A 423 36.24 1.44 5.97
N LYS A 424 36.82 2.58 6.38
CA LYS A 424 38.22 2.91 6.07
C LYS A 424 39.18 1.95 6.80
N GLU A 425 38.91 1.64 8.06
CA GLU A 425 39.68 0.67 8.85
C GLU A 425 39.67 -0.73 8.20
N VAL A 426 38.50 -1.23 7.79
CA VAL A 426 38.37 -2.50 7.07
C VAL A 426 39.13 -2.48 5.74
N LYS A 427 39.11 -1.37 4.98
CA LYS A 427 39.91 -1.24 3.76
C LYS A 427 41.42 -1.27 4.04
N ASN A 428 41.86 -0.63 5.13
CA ASN A 428 43.26 -0.65 5.54
C ASN A 428 43.70 -2.05 5.98
N LEU A 429 42.89 -2.72 6.82
CA LEU A 429 43.13 -4.10 7.25
C LEU A 429 43.09 -5.09 6.09
N SER A 430 42.19 -4.89 5.12
CA SER A 430 42.14 -5.70 3.90
C SER A 430 43.40 -5.52 3.05
N SER A 431 43.90 -4.29 2.93
CA SER A 431 45.17 -4.00 2.24
C SER A 431 46.37 -4.64 2.97
N GLU A 432 46.35 -4.63 4.30
CA GLU A 432 47.37 -5.27 5.14
C GLU A 432 47.31 -6.80 5.05
N LEU A 433 46.11 -7.38 5.05
CA LEU A 433 45.87 -8.81 4.80
C LEU A 433 46.37 -9.23 3.42
N PHE A 434 46.14 -8.41 2.39
CA PHE A 434 46.63 -8.68 1.05
C PHE A 434 48.16 -8.65 1.00
N ALA A 435 48.79 -7.69 1.67
CA ALA A 435 50.24 -7.62 1.80
C ALA A 435 50.84 -8.80 2.60
N VAL A 436 50.14 -9.27 3.63
CA VAL A 436 50.53 -10.46 4.41
C VAL A 436 50.35 -11.74 3.58
N ALA A 437 49.26 -11.86 2.83
CA ALA A 437 49.00 -12.98 1.93
C ALA A 437 50.04 -13.07 0.81
N GLU A 438 50.45 -11.92 0.25
CA GLU A 438 51.49 -11.85 -0.77
C GLU A 438 52.84 -12.34 -0.20
N LYS A 439 53.20 -11.92 1.02
CA LYS A 439 54.38 -12.40 1.75
C LYS A 439 54.32 -13.90 2.05
N LEU A 440 53.17 -14.42 2.44
CA LEU A 440 52.95 -15.86 2.67
C LEU A 440 53.11 -16.66 1.37
N SER A 441 52.60 -16.17 0.24
CA SER A 441 52.79 -16.84 -1.05
C SER A 441 54.26 -16.87 -1.46
N LEU A 442 54.99 -15.77 -1.21
CA LEU A 442 56.44 -15.70 -1.45
C LEU A 442 57.19 -16.68 -0.54
N GLN A 443 56.78 -16.79 0.73
CA GLN A 443 57.34 -17.74 1.69
C GLN A 443 57.09 -19.20 1.26
N GLN A 444 55.87 -19.52 0.83
CA GLN A 444 55.53 -20.84 0.28
C GLN A 444 56.33 -21.17 -0.98
N LEU A 445 56.57 -20.19 -1.85
CA LEU A 445 57.43 -20.38 -3.02
C LEU A 445 58.88 -20.66 -2.62
N THR A 446 59.40 -19.97 -1.60
CA THR A 446 60.75 -20.24 -1.08
C THR A 446 60.85 -21.59 -0.38
N GLU A 447 59.82 -21.98 0.38
CA GLU A 447 59.74 -23.28 1.03
C GLU A 447 59.68 -24.42 0.01
N LYS A 448 58.90 -24.26 -1.07
CA LYS A 448 58.87 -25.22 -2.18
C LYS A 448 60.23 -25.35 -2.87
N LYS A 449 60.96 -24.25 -3.04
CA LYS A 449 62.34 -24.29 -3.57
C LYS A 449 63.30 -25.01 -2.61
N LEU A 450 63.19 -24.76 -1.31
CA LEU A 450 64.00 -25.44 -0.29
C LEU A 450 63.68 -26.94 -0.23
N LEU A 451 62.41 -27.34 -0.27
CA LEU A 451 62.00 -28.75 -0.35
C LEU A 451 62.53 -29.43 -1.61
N GLN A 452 62.55 -28.73 -2.75
CA GLN A 452 63.15 -29.27 -3.97
C GLN A 452 64.67 -29.44 -3.86
N THR A 453 65.37 -28.55 -3.14
CA THR A 453 66.81 -28.72 -2.87
C THR A 453 67.09 -29.83 -1.87
N ILE A 454 66.24 -30.00 -0.85
CA ILE A 454 66.35 -31.10 0.13
C ILE A 454 66.18 -32.43 -0.59
N ARG A 455 65.16 -32.58 -1.44
CA ARG A 455 64.95 -33.80 -2.23
C ARG A 455 66.16 -34.14 -3.11
N LYS A 456 66.75 -33.14 -3.77
CA LYS A 456 67.98 -33.36 -4.56
C LYS A 456 69.15 -33.84 -3.69
N LEU A 457 69.34 -33.25 -2.52
CA LEU A 457 70.38 -33.68 -1.58
C LEU A 457 70.10 -35.09 -1.02
N GLU A 458 68.84 -35.45 -0.79
CA GLU A 458 68.45 -36.81 -0.41
C GLU A 458 68.80 -37.82 -1.52
N ASP A 459 68.47 -37.50 -2.78
CA ASP A 459 68.85 -38.31 -3.94
C ASP A 459 70.39 -38.44 -4.03
N ASP A 460 71.13 -37.34 -3.88
CA ASP A 460 72.61 -37.33 -3.89
C ASP A 460 73.22 -38.16 -2.74
N ILE A 461 72.60 -38.16 -1.54
CA ILE A 461 73.03 -38.98 -0.39
C ILE A 461 72.78 -40.47 -0.66
N VAL A 462 71.65 -40.82 -1.27
CA VAL A 462 71.35 -42.21 -1.64
C VAL A 462 72.38 -42.72 -2.66
N ASP A 463 72.73 -41.90 -3.64
CA ASP A 463 73.77 -42.22 -4.64
C ASP A 463 75.15 -42.36 -3.98
N ALA A 464 75.53 -41.46 -3.07
CA ALA A 464 76.79 -41.55 -2.33
C ALA A 464 76.84 -42.79 -1.42
N HIS A 465 75.72 -43.19 -0.80
CA HIS A 465 75.64 -44.43 -0.02
C HIS A 465 75.76 -45.68 -0.89
N ALA A 466 75.20 -45.66 -2.11
CA ALA A 466 75.40 -46.73 -3.08
C ALA A 466 76.88 -46.83 -3.50
N GLU A 467 77.55 -45.69 -3.74
CA GLU A 467 78.98 -45.64 -4.06
C GLU A 467 79.85 -46.19 -2.91
N VAL A 468 79.59 -45.78 -1.67
CA VAL A 468 80.30 -46.31 -0.49
C VAL A 468 80.05 -47.81 -0.32
N SER A 469 78.84 -48.30 -0.56
CA SER A 469 78.52 -49.73 -0.49
C SER A 469 79.30 -50.53 -1.54
N VAL A 470 79.38 -50.03 -2.78
CA VAL A 470 80.20 -50.63 -3.83
C VAL A 470 81.68 -50.62 -3.44
N LEU A 471 82.18 -49.51 -2.88
CA LEU A 471 83.57 -49.39 -2.44
C LEU A 471 83.89 -50.40 -1.32
N GLN A 472 82.97 -50.54 -0.36
CA GLN A 472 83.10 -51.47 0.77
C GLN A 472 83.10 -52.93 0.30
N ASP A 473 82.26 -53.28 -0.67
CA ASP A 473 82.26 -54.61 -1.31
C ASP A 473 83.59 -54.87 -2.04
N VAL A 474 84.12 -53.89 -2.78
CA VAL A 474 85.43 -54.01 -3.45
C VAL A 474 86.56 -54.21 -2.44
N TYR A 475 86.59 -53.44 -1.35
CA TYR A 475 87.57 -53.63 -0.28
C TYR A 475 87.44 -54.99 0.39
N LYS A 476 86.22 -55.47 0.63
CA LYS A 476 85.98 -56.81 1.18
C LYS A 476 86.57 -57.89 0.30
N TYR A 477 86.32 -57.85 -1.01
CA TYR A 477 86.91 -58.82 -1.94
C TYR A 477 88.44 -58.74 -1.97
N LEU A 478 89.02 -57.53 -1.92
CA LEU A 478 90.47 -57.36 -1.88
C LEU A 478 91.10 -57.94 -0.60
N PHE A 479 90.50 -57.69 0.57
CA PHE A 479 90.97 -58.25 1.84
C PHE A 479 90.81 -59.78 1.89
N GLU A 480 89.75 -60.31 1.29
CA GLU A 480 89.51 -61.75 1.21
C GLU A 480 90.51 -62.44 0.28
N ASP A 481 90.88 -61.80 -0.83
CA ASP A 481 91.93 -62.25 -1.75
C ASP A 481 93.31 -62.25 -1.07
N ILE A 482 93.71 -61.14 -0.44
CA ILE A 482 94.97 -61.03 0.32
C ILE A 482 95.02 -62.08 1.46
N SER A 483 93.91 -62.26 2.19
CA SER A 483 93.85 -63.27 3.25
C SER A 483 93.99 -64.69 2.70
N SER A 484 93.45 -64.96 1.50
CA SER A 484 93.60 -66.25 0.83
C SER A 484 95.05 -66.51 0.39
N GLU A 485 95.75 -65.47 -0.07
CA GLU A 485 97.16 -65.54 -0.46
C GLU A 485 98.08 -65.82 0.74
N PHE A 486 97.88 -65.12 1.87
CA PHE A 486 98.62 -65.39 3.11
C PHE A 486 98.38 -66.81 3.65
N ARG A 487 97.16 -67.34 3.50
CA ARG A 487 96.85 -68.72 3.86
C ARG A 487 97.64 -69.71 2.98
N CYS A 488 97.67 -69.51 1.66
CA CYS A 488 98.46 -70.33 0.74
C CYS A 488 99.97 -70.32 1.10
N ILE A 489 100.54 -69.15 1.40
CA ILE A 489 101.96 -69.03 1.80
C ILE A 489 102.23 -69.80 3.11
N THR A 490 101.32 -69.73 4.07
CA THR A 490 101.45 -70.42 5.35
C THR A 490 101.38 -71.94 5.19
N GLU A 491 100.45 -72.42 4.36
CA GLU A 491 100.31 -73.85 4.03
C GLU A 491 101.54 -74.39 3.29
N GLU A 492 102.12 -73.62 2.36
CA GLU A 492 103.37 -73.98 1.67
C GLU A 492 104.56 -74.07 2.63
N LEU A 493 104.69 -73.10 3.55
CA LEU A 493 105.74 -73.11 4.57
C LEU A 493 105.62 -74.33 5.50
N HIS A 494 104.39 -74.70 5.87
CA HIS A 494 104.12 -75.87 6.69
C HIS A 494 104.52 -77.15 5.97
N LEU A 495 104.15 -77.31 4.69
CA LEU A 495 104.55 -78.46 3.88
C LEU A 495 106.08 -78.58 3.77
N LYS A 496 106.77 -77.45 3.57
CA LYS A 496 108.23 -77.40 3.51
C LYS A 496 108.89 -77.83 4.83
N ASN A 497 108.32 -77.43 5.97
CA ASN A 497 108.80 -77.87 7.29
C ASN A 497 108.56 -79.37 7.49
N SER A 498 107.41 -79.91 7.08
CA SER A 498 107.14 -81.35 7.18
C SER A 498 108.12 -82.19 6.33
N ILE A 499 108.46 -81.76 5.11
CA ILE A 499 109.49 -82.42 4.29
C ILE A 499 110.86 -82.36 4.97
N MET A 500 111.19 -81.25 5.62
CA MET A 500 112.47 -81.08 6.33
C MET A 500 112.59 -82.03 7.53
N GLU A 501 111.53 -82.18 8.33
CA GLU A 501 111.47 -83.15 9.42
C GLU A 501 111.61 -84.59 8.90
N GLU A 502 110.99 -84.92 7.78
CA GLU A 502 111.08 -86.25 7.15
C GLU A 502 112.51 -86.57 6.65
N VAL A 503 113.21 -85.57 6.11
CA VAL A 503 114.64 -85.70 5.75
C VAL A 503 115.52 -85.90 6.98
N TYR A 504 115.28 -85.16 8.06
CA TYR A 504 116.02 -85.35 9.31
C TYR A 504 115.79 -86.72 9.92
N GLU A 505 114.56 -87.24 9.86
CA GLU A 505 114.23 -88.58 10.35
C GLU A 505 114.89 -89.68 9.51
N THR A 506 115.01 -89.48 8.20
CA THR A 506 115.69 -90.42 7.29
C THR A 506 117.19 -90.53 7.59
N ILE A 507 117.87 -89.41 7.89
CA ILE A 507 119.30 -89.38 8.25
C ILE A 507 119.54 -90.12 9.59
N ILE A 508 118.61 -89.99 10.54
CA ILE A 508 118.69 -90.66 11.84
C ILE A 508 118.42 -92.18 11.70
N GLN A 509 117.57 -92.59 10.76
CA GLN A 509 117.32 -94.01 10.44
C GLN A 509 118.50 -94.67 9.70
N GLU A 510 119.22 -93.93 8.85
CA GLU A 510 120.32 -94.48 8.02
C GLU A 510 121.64 -94.69 8.79
N THR A 511 121.78 -94.11 9.99
CA THR A 511 122.97 -94.30 10.85
C THR A 511 122.88 -95.50 11.79
N VAL A 512 121.74 -96.19 11.86
CA VAL A 512 121.54 -97.28 12.85
C VAL A 512 121.83 -98.68 12.30
N HIS A 513 121.83 -98.96 11.00
CA HIS A 513 122.02 -100.34 10.52
C HIS A 513 122.86 -100.48 9.24
N SER A 514 124.17 -100.77 9.39
CA SER A 514 124.91 -101.69 8.51
C SER A 514 126.30 -102.08 9.08
N PRO A 515 126.69 -103.38 9.15
CA PRO A 515 127.80 -103.87 9.96
C PRO A 515 129.06 -104.38 9.19
N GLN A 516 130.17 -104.49 9.95
CA GLN A 516 131.19 -105.56 9.90
C GLN A 516 132.47 -105.42 9.05
N ALA A 517 133.62 -105.32 9.75
CA ALA A 517 134.85 -106.17 9.70
C ALA A 517 135.91 -105.50 10.63
N CYS A 518 136.75 -106.16 11.44
CA CYS A 518 137.54 -107.38 11.27
C CYS A 518 137.78 -108.10 12.62
N ARG A 519 137.96 -109.43 12.55
CA ARG A 519 138.43 -110.35 13.61
C ARG A 519 139.94 -110.58 13.49
N GLU A 520 140.66 -110.87 14.59
CA GLU A 520 141.30 -112.18 14.88
C GLU A 520 142.32 -112.19 16.06
N LEU A 521 142.27 -113.30 16.82
CA LEU A 521 143.34 -114.05 17.53
C LEU A 521 143.92 -113.60 18.91
N GLU A 522 143.23 -114.09 19.95
CA GLU A 522 143.66 -114.99 21.04
C GLU A 522 145.15 -115.33 21.37
N ILE A 523 145.37 -115.50 22.70
CA ILE A 523 146.39 -116.23 23.52
C ILE A 523 147.73 -115.56 23.91
N LYS A 524 147.85 -115.13 25.18
CA LYS A 524 148.58 -115.82 26.29
C LYS A 524 148.71 -114.92 27.54
N GLU A 525 147.94 -115.28 28.57
CA GLU A 525 148.19 -114.97 29.98
C GLU A 525 149.62 -115.41 30.37
N ALA A 526 150.42 -114.49 30.91
CA ALA A 526 151.42 -114.73 31.96
C ALA A 526 152.32 -113.50 32.24
N ASP A 527 152.38 -112.50 31.35
CA ASP A 527 153.14 -111.25 31.58
C ASP A 527 152.25 -110.06 31.97
N MET A 528 150.96 -110.33 32.20
CA MET A 528 149.90 -109.34 32.43
C MET A 528 149.92 -108.71 33.83
N GLU A 529 150.76 -109.21 34.74
CA GLU A 529 150.76 -108.80 36.15
C GLU A 529 151.93 -107.87 36.52
N ALA A 530 153.06 -107.93 35.78
CA ALA A 530 154.24 -107.12 36.10
C ALA A 530 154.21 -105.70 35.48
N SER A 531 153.51 -105.51 34.36
CA SER A 531 153.39 -104.20 33.70
C SER A 531 152.29 -103.31 34.31
N MET A 532 151.33 -103.92 35.02
CA MET A 532 150.22 -103.21 35.69
C MET A 532 150.68 -102.36 36.89
N MET A 533 151.85 -102.64 37.48
CA MET A 533 152.40 -101.88 38.61
C MET A 533 153.22 -100.64 38.23
N GLN A 534 153.67 -100.50 36.98
CA GLN A 534 154.40 -99.30 36.55
C GLN A 534 153.46 -98.18 36.04
N GLY A 535 152.30 -98.52 35.47
CA GLY A 535 151.33 -97.55 34.96
C GLY A 535 150.55 -96.75 36.03
N LEU A 536 150.50 -97.24 37.27
CA LEU A 536 149.79 -96.58 38.37
C LEU A 536 150.56 -95.39 38.99
N LEU A 537 151.87 -95.29 38.75
CA LEU A 537 152.70 -94.18 39.26
C LEU A 537 152.71 -92.96 38.32
N ASP A 538 152.55 -93.15 37.01
CA ASP A 538 152.55 -92.06 36.03
C ASP A 538 151.19 -91.31 35.97
N ILE A 539 150.08 -91.99 36.28
CA ILE A 539 148.72 -91.38 36.31
C ILE A 539 148.59 -90.33 37.42
N ASN A 540 149.22 -90.55 38.58
CA ASN A 540 149.11 -89.62 39.71
C ASN A 540 149.78 -88.25 39.47
N GLN A 541 150.70 -88.15 38.51
CA GLN A 541 151.35 -86.86 38.20
C GLN A 541 150.52 -85.99 37.25
N ILE A 542 149.60 -86.59 36.47
CA ILE A 542 148.71 -85.88 35.55
C ILE A 542 147.50 -85.28 36.29
N ILE A 543 146.92 -86.03 37.24
CA ILE A 543 145.71 -85.63 37.97
C ILE A 543 145.91 -84.33 38.79
N LEU A 544 147.10 -84.13 39.37
CA LEU A 544 147.39 -82.91 40.14
C LEU A 544 147.57 -81.65 39.28
N LYS A 545 147.92 -81.79 38.00
CA LYS A 545 148.07 -80.65 37.09
C LYS A 545 146.74 -80.19 36.49
N GLU A 546 145.81 -81.11 36.30
CA GLU A 546 144.46 -80.84 35.78
C GLU A 546 143.54 -80.21 36.84
N ALA A 547 143.65 -80.64 38.11
CA ALA A 547 142.90 -80.06 39.22
C ALA A 547 143.20 -78.56 39.47
N LEU A 548 144.40 -78.09 39.12
CA LEU A 548 144.81 -76.68 39.26
C LEU A 548 144.28 -75.79 38.11
N VAL A 549 144.01 -76.37 36.94
CA VAL A 549 143.42 -75.66 35.80
C VAL A 549 141.90 -75.51 35.97
N ASP A 550 141.24 -76.51 36.57
CA ASP A 550 139.79 -76.50 36.77
C ASP A 550 139.35 -75.45 37.81
N ALA A 551 140.09 -75.32 38.92
CA ALA A 551 139.84 -74.29 39.94
C ALA A 551 139.99 -72.84 39.41
N ASN A 552 140.84 -72.61 38.42
CA ASN A 552 141.04 -71.28 37.82
C ASN A 552 139.95 -70.91 36.78
N LYS A 553 139.24 -71.92 36.21
CA LYS A 553 138.06 -71.69 35.35
C LYS A 553 136.82 -71.34 36.18
N THR A 554 136.64 -71.95 37.36
CA THR A 554 135.45 -71.70 38.21
C THR A 554 135.39 -70.26 38.73
N LEU A 555 136.54 -69.63 39.01
CA LEU A 555 136.60 -68.23 39.45
C LEU A 555 136.31 -67.21 38.32
N LYS A 556 136.55 -67.56 37.05
CA LYS A 556 136.19 -66.69 35.90
C LYS A 556 134.71 -66.75 35.52
N LEU A 557 134.03 -67.88 35.75
CA LEU A 557 132.60 -68.03 35.45
C LEU A 557 131.71 -67.32 36.50
N GLY A 558 132.15 -67.28 37.76
CA GLY A 558 131.43 -66.58 38.84
C GLY A 558 131.34 -65.06 38.64
N ALA A 559 132.43 -64.43 38.16
CA ALA A 559 132.45 -63.00 37.86
C ALA A 559 131.56 -62.62 36.65
N SER A 560 131.38 -63.54 35.68
CA SER A 560 130.50 -63.31 34.52
C SER A 560 129.02 -63.37 34.88
N LYS A 561 128.62 -64.24 35.81
CA LYS A 561 127.22 -64.35 36.27
C LYS A 561 126.78 -63.19 37.16
N GLU A 562 127.68 -62.61 37.95
CA GLU A 562 127.36 -61.44 38.78
C GLU A 562 127.05 -60.20 37.92
N GLU A 563 127.74 -60.04 36.77
CA GLU A 563 127.50 -58.94 35.83
C GLU A 563 126.23 -59.16 34.99
N GLU A 564 125.91 -60.40 34.58
CA GLU A 564 124.62 -60.74 33.96
C GLU A 564 123.43 -60.45 34.90
N LEU A 565 123.53 -60.82 36.18
CA LEU A 565 122.48 -60.56 37.17
C LEU A 565 122.28 -59.05 37.42
N LYS A 566 123.34 -58.23 37.38
CA LYS A 566 123.21 -56.77 37.49
C LYS A 566 122.49 -56.17 36.29
N GLN A 567 122.77 -56.66 35.07
CA GLN A 567 122.04 -56.24 33.88
C GLN A 567 120.58 -56.69 33.89
N GLU A 568 120.28 -57.88 34.38
CA GLU A 568 118.90 -58.38 34.53
C GLU A 568 118.09 -57.60 35.58
N ILE A 569 118.70 -57.18 36.69
CA ILE A 569 118.06 -56.30 37.67
C ILE A 569 117.77 -54.92 37.06
N LEU A 570 118.67 -54.38 36.24
CA LEU A 570 118.44 -53.10 35.56
C LEU A 570 117.30 -53.18 34.54
N THR A 571 117.21 -54.26 33.76
CA THR A 571 116.09 -54.47 32.82
C THR A 571 114.76 -54.70 33.55
N LEU A 572 114.76 -55.49 34.63
CA LEU A 572 113.57 -55.67 35.48
C LEU A 572 113.12 -54.37 36.15
N THR A 573 114.06 -53.53 36.59
CA THR A 573 113.74 -52.20 37.16
C THR A 573 113.07 -51.31 36.11
N SER A 574 113.60 -51.27 34.89
CA SER A 574 112.98 -50.52 33.78
C SER A 574 111.59 -51.05 33.40
N ILE A 575 111.39 -52.38 33.42
CA ILE A 575 110.08 -53.00 33.15
C ILE A 575 109.07 -52.66 34.26
N VAL A 576 109.50 -52.64 35.53
CA VAL A 576 108.63 -52.27 36.66
C VAL A 576 108.24 -50.81 36.59
N GLU A 577 109.17 -49.91 36.29
CA GLU A 577 108.89 -48.47 36.11
C GLU A 577 107.90 -48.23 34.96
N GLU A 578 108.05 -48.95 33.84
CA GLU A 578 107.15 -48.90 32.70
C GLU A 578 105.76 -49.45 33.04
N ARG A 579 105.69 -50.57 33.76
CA ARG A 579 104.42 -51.14 34.27
C ARG A 579 103.72 -50.18 35.23
N ASP A 580 104.47 -49.52 36.11
CA ASP A 580 103.93 -48.56 37.07
C ASP A 580 103.54 -47.23 36.39
N ARG A 581 104.11 -46.90 35.22
CA ARG A 581 103.63 -45.83 34.33
C ARG A 581 102.31 -46.21 33.67
N LEU A 582 102.24 -47.38 33.01
CA LEU A 582 101.02 -47.87 32.37
C LEU A 582 99.86 -48.08 33.36
N ALA A 583 100.15 -48.52 34.58
CA ALA A 583 99.14 -48.65 35.63
C ALA A 583 98.56 -47.28 36.04
N ARG A 584 99.38 -46.22 36.08
CA ARG A 584 98.91 -44.85 36.33
C ARG A 584 98.08 -44.32 35.16
N GLU A 585 98.55 -44.51 33.93
CA GLU A 585 97.80 -44.11 32.73
C GLU A 585 96.44 -44.84 32.62
N ALA A 586 96.38 -46.13 32.95
CA ALA A 586 95.14 -46.90 33.00
C ALA A 586 94.21 -46.44 34.14
N ALA A 587 94.76 -46.07 35.31
CA ALA A 587 93.97 -45.52 36.41
C ALA A 587 93.40 -44.14 36.06
N ASP A 588 94.19 -43.27 35.41
CA ASP A 588 93.75 -41.96 34.95
C ASP A 588 92.67 -42.08 33.86
N ALA A 589 92.85 -42.99 32.90
CA ALA A 589 91.84 -43.29 31.88
C ALA A 589 90.53 -43.84 32.49
N LEU A 590 90.61 -44.68 33.52
CA LEU A 590 89.44 -45.20 34.24
C LEU A 590 88.70 -44.08 34.99
N VAL A 591 89.43 -43.14 35.61
CA VAL A 591 88.83 -41.97 36.28
C VAL A 591 88.16 -41.05 35.27
N GLN A 592 88.81 -40.79 34.14
CA GLN A 592 88.24 -39.99 33.06
C GLN A 592 86.96 -40.64 32.50
N GLU A 593 86.96 -41.96 32.31
CA GLU A 593 85.78 -42.64 31.79
C GLU A 593 84.65 -42.72 32.80
N LYS A 594 84.95 -42.85 34.10
CA LYS A 594 83.96 -42.71 35.16
C LYS A 594 83.28 -41.33 35.11
N GLN A 595 84.05 -40.25 34.95
CA GLN A 595 83.51 -38.89 34.82
C GLN A 595 82.63 -38.74 33.57
N ASN A 596 83.03 -39.32 32.43
CA ASN A 596 82.22 -39.33 31.22
C ASN A 596 80.90 -40.08 31.41
N THR A 597 80.91 -41.25 32.06
CA THR A 597 79.67 -42.01 32.33
C THR A 597 78.72 -41.28 33.27
N GLU A 598 79.25 -40.51 34.22
CA GLU A 598 78.46 -39.70 35.15
C GLU A 598 77.81 -38.51 34.43
N LEU A 599 78.55 -37.86 33.52
CA LEU A 599 78.05 -36.77 32.67
C LEU A 599 76.99 -37.26 31.67
N VAL A 600 77.18 -38.44 31.07
CA VAL A 600 76.16 -39.09 30.22
C VAL A 600 74.92 -39.45 31.03
N SER A 601 75.07 -39.94 32.26
CA SER A 601 73.95 -40.23 33.16
C SER A 601 73.14 -38.97 33.50
N GLU A 602 73.81 -37.86 33.81
CA GLU A 602 73.17 -36.56 34.06
C GLU A 602 72.41 -36.06 32.81
N GLN A 603 73.02 -36.15 31.62
CA GLN A 603 72.36 -35.80 30.37
C GLN A 603 71.13 -36.67 30.08
N VAL A 604 71.22 -37.98 30.30
CA VAL A 604 70.08 -38.91 30.14
C VAL A 604 68.97 -38.58 31.13
N ASN A 605 69.28 -38.22 32.36
CA ASN A 605 68.29 -37.82 33.37
C ASN A 605 67.63 -36.48 33.03
N SER A 606 68.40 -35.52 32.48
CA SER A 606 67.87 -34.25 31.96
C SER A 606 66.90 -34.50 30.80
N LEU A 607 67.29 -35.31 29.80
CA LEU A 607 66.43 -35.68 28.67
C LEU A 607 65.17 -36.43 29.11
N ARG A 608 65.27 -37.35 30.08
CA ARG A 608 64.09 -38.02 30.66
C ARG A 608 63.12 -37.04 31.30
N THR A 609 63.64 -36.02 31.99
CA THR A 609 62.80 -34.98 32.60
C THR A 609 62.10 -34.13 31.54
N GLN A 610 62.81 -33.77 30.46
CA GLN A 610 62.23 -33.06 29.33
C GLN A 610 61.15 -33.90 28.61
N ILE A 611 61.38 -35.20 28.42
CA ILE A 611 60.39 -36.13 27.84
C ILE A 611 59.14 -36.20 28.73
N LEU A 612 59.31 -36.26 30.05
CA LEU A 612 58.19 -36.29 30.98
C LEU A 612 57.37 -34.99 30.91
N GLN A 613 58.05 -33.83 30.87
CA GLN A 613 57.40 -32.53 30.69
C GLN A 613 56.67 -32.42 29.35
N GLN A 614 57.28 -32.84 28.25
CA GLN A 614 56.62 -32.88 26.94
C GLN A 614 55.40 -33.80 26.96
N LYS A 615 55.48 -34.95 27.64
CA LYS A 615 54.34 -35.87 27.76
C LYS A 615 53.17 -35.24 28.52
N ILE A 616 53.44 -34.55 29.63
CA ILE A 616 52.42 -33.82 30.39
C ILE A 616 51.78 -32.73 29.52
N PHE A 617 52.60 -31.95 28.82
CA PHE A 617 52.11 -30.90 27.92
C PHE A 617 51.27 -31.48 26.77
N ILE A 618 51.67 -32.61 26.20
CA ILE A 618 50.88 -33.30 25.17
C ILE A 618 49.53 -33.75 25.74
N THR A 619 49.50 -34.31 26.96
CA THR A 619 48.23 -34.72 27.58
C THR A 619 47.30 -33.54 27.84
N GLU A 620 47.83 -32.44 28.38
CA GLU A 620 47.06 -31.21 28.63
C GLU A 620 46.51 -30.63 27.32
N THR A 621 47.34 -30.52 26.28
CA THR A 621 46.91 -30.02 24.97
C THR A 621 45.90 -30.95 24.28
N THR A 622 45.98 -32.27 24.47
CA THR A 622 44.95 -33.18 23.97
C THR A 622 43.62 -33.04 24.72
N GLU A 623 43.66 -32.83 26.03
CA GLU A 623 42.44 -32.58 26.84
C GLU A 623 41.77 -31.26 26.45
N GLU A 624 42.56 -30.19 26.24
CA GLU A 624 42.07 -28.91 25.72
C GLU A 624 41.49 -29.04 24.30
N LEU A 625 42.14 -29.81 23.43
CA LEU A 625 41.65 -30.08 22.09
C LEU A 625 40.31 -30.83 22.11
N ASP A 626 40.15 -31.82 23.00
CA ASP A 626 38.89 -32.55 23.13
C ASP A 626 37.78 -31.67 23.71
N ALA A 627 38.09 -30.77 24.65
CA ALA A 627 37.13 -29.79 25.17
C ALA A 627 36.65 -28.81 24.07
N THR A 628 37.59 -28.19 23.35
CA THR A 628 37.27 -27.25 22.25
C THR A 628 36.53 -27.93 21.10
N LYS A 629 36.85 -29.20 20.80
CA LYS A 629 36.08 -30.02 19.85
C LYS A 629 34.64 -30.25 20.33
N GLY A 630 34.44 -30.50 21.62
CA GLY A 630 33.11 -30.59 22.24
C GLY A 630 32.30 -29.31 22.07
N GLU A 631 32.91 -28.15 22.34
CA GLU A 631 32.31 -26.83 22.14
C GLU A 631 31.96 -26.56 20.67
N LEU A 632 32.86 -26.90 19.74
CA LEU A 632 32.61 -26.76 18.30
C LEU A 632 31.41 -27.60 17.84
N VAL A 633 31.27 -28.83 18.34
CA VAL A 633 30.12 -29.70 18.04
C VAL A 633 28.83 -29.12 18.60
N ALA A 634 28.86 -28.53 19.80
CA ALA A 634 27.71 -27.86 20.40
C ALA A 634 27.29 -26.63 19.58
N ALA A 635 28.24 -25.76 19.24
CA ALA A 635 28.00 -24.59 18.39
C ALA A 635 27.46 -24.98 17.00
N SER A 636 27.97 -26.06 16.41
CA SER A 636 27.51 -26.55 15.11
C SER A 636 26.07 -27.07 15.17
N LYS A 637 25.63 -27.68 16.28
CA LYS A 637 24.22 -28.05 16.49
C LYS A 637 23.32 -26.82 16.63
N GLU A 638 23.79 -25.78 17.31
CA GLU A 638 23.06 -24.54 17.50
C GLU A 638 22.86 -23.79 16.18
N ILE A 639 23.89 -23.74 15.33
CA ILE A 639 23.80 -23.21 13.97
C ILE A 639 22.75 -23.94 13.14
N GLU A 640 22.70 -25.28 13.21
CA GLU A 640 21.69 -26.04 12.46
C GLU A 640 20.27 -25.77 12.97
N GLN A 641 20.09 -25.58 14.28
CA GLN A 641 18.80 -25.15 14.85
C GLN A 641 18.39 -23.76 14.37
N TYR A 642 19.31 -22.80 14.33
CA TYR A 642 19.02 -21.46 13.80
C TYR A 642 18.68 -21.50 12.32
N LYS A 643 19.35 -22.35 11.54
CA LYS A 643 19.05 -22.56 10.13
C LYS A 643 17.66 -23.14 9.92
N GLU A 644 17.24 -24.12 10.74
CA GLU A 644 15.89 -24.67 10.71
C GLU A 644 14.83 -23.63 11.08
N GLN A 645 15.10 -22.79 12.09
CA GLN A 645 14.25 -21.65 12.44
C GLN A 645 14.16 -20.61 11.32
N MET A 646 15.27 -20.27 10.66
CA MET A 646 15.28 -19.36 9.51
C MET A 646 14.46 -19.92 8.34
N CYS A 647 14.58 -21.21 8.03
CA CYS A 647 13.77 -21.85 6.99
C CYS A 647 12.27 -21.73 7.30
N LYS A 648 11.88 -21.96 8.56
CA LYS A 648 10.49 -21.83 9.01
C LYS A 648 9.99 -20.39 8.91
N LEU A 649 10.80 -19.42 9.35
CA LEU A 649 10.47 -18.00 9.27
C LEU A 649 10.35 -17.53 7.81
N HIS A 650 11.22 -18.03 6.92
CA HIS A 650 11.17 -17.70 5.50
C HIS A 650 9.90 -18.27 4.85
N GLN A 651 9.50 -19.50 5.21
CA GLN A 651 8.26 -20.11 4.74
C GLN A 651 7.03 -19.31 5.21
N ASP A 652 7.02 -18.87 6.47
CA ASP A 652 5.94 -18.02 7.00
C ASP A 652 5.90 -16.66 6.28
N LEU A 653 7.05 -16.06 5.99
CA LEU A 653 7.15 -14.81 5.24
C LEU A 653 6.65 -14.95 3.80
N GLU A 654 7.00 -16.05 3.11
CA GLU A 654 6.52 -16.38 1.77
C GLU A 654 4.99 -16.53 1.76
N GLN A 655 4.43 -17.23 2.75
CA GLN A 655 2.99 -17.37 2.91
C GLN A 655 2.31 -16.00 3.12
N ARG A 656 2.84 -15.18 4.03
CA ARG A 656 2.31 -13.83 4.27
C ARG A 656 2.40 -12.92 3.05
N MET A 657 3.46 -13.05 2.25
CA MET A 657 3.60 -12.27 1.01
C MET A 657 2.55 -12.67 -0.03
N ASN A 658 2.21 -13.96 -0.12
CA ASN A 658 1.15 -14.44 -1.01
C ASN A 658 -0.23 -13.99 -0.53
N GLU A 659 -0.53 -14.07 0.78
CA GLU A 659 -1.77 -13.51 1.37
C GLU A 659 -1.90 -12.01 1.07
N LEU A 660 -0.81 -11.24 1.21
CA LEU A 660 -0.82 -9.80 0.92
C LEU A 660 -1.07 -9.52 -0.57
N ARG A 661 -0.53 -10.35 -1.47
CA ARG A 661 -0.75 -10.23 -2.92
C ARG A 661 -2.22 -10.46 -3.27
N GLU A 662 -2.87 -11.47 -2.67
CA GLU A 662 -4.30 -11.70 -2.86
C GLU A 662 -5.13 -10.51 -2.36
N VAL A 663 -4.82 -9.98 -1.18
CA VAL A 663 -5.50 -8.78 -0.64
C VAL A 663 -5.29 -7.54 -1.52
N ASP A 664 -4.12 -7.38 -2.12
CA ASP A 664 -3.86 -6.27 -3.06
C ASP A 664 -4.69 -6.41 -4.35
N GLU A 665 -4.83 -7.62 -4.89
CA GLU A 665 -5.71 -7.88 -6.03
C GLU A 665 -7.19 -7.65 -5.68
N GLU A 666 -7.65 -8.09 -4.50
CA GLU A 666 -8.99 -7.77 -4.00
C GLU A 666 -9.20 -6.26 -3.86
N ARG A 667 -8.21 -5.53 -3.33
CA ARG A 667 -8.25 -4.07 -3.21
C ARG A 667 -8.32 -3.40 -4.58
N LYS A 668 -7.57 -3.86 -5.58
CA LYS A 668 -7.64 -3.33 -6.96
C LYS A 668 -9.04 -3.52 -7.55
N VAL A 669 -9.64 -4.69 -7.36
CA VAL A 669 -11.03 -4.96 -7.79
C VAL A 669 -12.00 -4.03 -7.08
N LEU A 670 -11.86 -3.85 -5.75
CA LEU A 670 -12.72 -2.95 -4.98
C LEU A 670 -12.59 -1.50 -5.45
N CYS A 671 -11.36 -0.99 -5.66
CA CYS A 671 -11.13 0.35 -6.21
C CYS A 671 -11.79 0.54 -7.58
N ALA A 672 -11.72 -0.47 -8.47
CA ALA A 672 -12.38 -0.42 -9.77
C ALA A 672 -13.92 -0.38 -9.64
N VAL A 673 -14.49 -1.11 -8.67
CA VAL A 673 -15.93 -1.07 -8.38
C VAL A 673 -16.33 0.29 -7.80
N THR A 674 -15.58 0.82 -6.84
CA THR A 674 -15.83 2.15 -6.26
C THR A 674 -15.74 3.25 -7.31
N GLN A 675 -14.77 3.19 -8.23
CA GLN A 675 -14.67 4.14 -9.33
C GLN A 675 -15.91 4.08 -10.24
N LYS A 676 -16.36 2.87 -10.62
CA LYS A 676 -17.60 2.70 -11.40
C LYS A 676 -18.83 3.24 -10.68
N GLN A 677 -18.92 3.05 -9.36
CA GLN A 677 -20.01 3.61 -8.55
C GLN A 677 -19.95 5.14 -8.53
N GLN A 678 -18.77 5.73 -8.40
CA GLN A 678 -18.58 7.18 -8.44
C GLN A 678 -18.98 7.75 -9.80
N ASP A 679 -18.55 7.12 -10.90
CA ASP A 679 -18.93 7.54 -12.25
C ASP A 679 -20.46 7.45 -12.45
N ALA A 680 -21.10 6.38 -11.97
CA ALA A 680 -22.55 6.24 -12.01
C ALA A 680 -23.27 7.33 -11.19
N LEU A 681 -22.77 7.68 -10.00
CA LEU A 681 -23.31 8.77 -9.18
C LEU A 681 -23.20 10.11 -9.90
N THR A 682 -22.04 10.42 -10.49
CA THR A 682 -21.88 11.68 -11.26
C THR A 682 -22.83 11.77 -12.45
N LEU A 683 -23.12 10.64 -13.11
CA LEU A 683 -24.11 10.57 -14.19
C LEU A 683 -25.54 10.79 -13.67
N ILE A 684 -25.90 10.21 -12.53
CA ILE A 684 -27.20 10.42 -11.87
C ILE A 684 -27.36 11.88 -11.48
N GLU A 685 -26.37 12.49 -10.82
CA GLU A 685 -26.40 13.90 -10.46
C GLU A 685 -26.53 14.81 -11.69
N ALA A 686 -25.86 14.48 -12.80
CA ALA A 686 -26.00 15.24 -14.04
C ALA A 686 -27.42 15.15 -14.62
N LYS A 687 -28.03 13.96 -14.57
CA LYS A 687 -29.42 13.75 -15.00
C LYS A 687 -30.40 14.50 -14.10
N GLU A 688 -30.22 14.42 -12.78
CA GLU A 688 -31.04 15.14 -11.80
C GLU A 688 -30.94 16.65 -12.00
N ARG A 689 -29.73 17.20 -12.17
CA ARG A 689 -29.56 18.63 -12.52
C ARG A 689 -30.30 18.99 -13.81
N GLY A 690 -30.31 18.11 -14.80
CA GLY A 690 -31.10 18.26 -16.02
C GLY A 690 -32.61 18.34 -15.75
N THR A 691 -33.14 17.41 -14.95
CA THR A 691 -34.56 17.39 -14.57
C THR A 691 -34.95 18.57 -13.68
N TRP A 692 -34.08 19.01 -12.78
CA TRP A 692 -34.30 20.19 -11.94
C TRP A 692 -34.44 21.46 -12.80
N LYS A 693 -33.59 21.64 -13.81
CA LYS A 693 -33.70 22.77 -14.77
C LYS A 693 -35.00 22.72 -15.58
N GLN A 694 -35.42 21.52 -16.01
CA GLN A 694 -36.70 21.35 -16.69
C GLN A 694 -37.88 21.67 -15.78
N MET A 695 -37.82 21.25 -14.51
CA MET A 695 -38.84 21.54 -13.52
C MET A 695 -38.92 23.04 -13.21
N GLU A 696 -37.77 23.72 -13.08
CA GLU A 696 -37.71 25.17 -12.88
C GLU A 696 -38.34 25.92 -14.06
N SER A 697 -38.01 25.52 -15.29
CA SER A 697 -38.65 26.06 -16.51
C SER A 697 -40.17 25.83 -16.53
N THR A 698 -40.62 24.67 -16.05
CA THR A 698 -42.05 24.33 -15.96
C THR A 698 -42.75 25.17 -14.90
N ILE A 699 -42.12 25.36 -13.74
CA ILE A 699 -42.64 26.22 -12.67
C ILE A 699 -42.79 27.65 -13.17
N ASP A 700 -41.81 28.18 -13.88
CA ASP A 700 -41.88 29.53 -14.45
C ASP A 700 -42.98 29.66 -15.51
N LEU A 701 -43.16 28.63 -16.36
CA LEU A 701 -44.29 28.58 -17.28
C LEU A 701 -45.64 28.60 -16.54
N ILE A 702 -45.78 27.79 -15.49
CA ILE A 702 -47.00 27.74 -14.66
C ILE A 702 -47.27 29.09 -13.99
N ARG A 703 -46.24 29.74 -13.44
CA ARG A 703 -46.37 31.07 -12.83
C ARG A 703 -46.85 32.12 -13.83
N ASN A 704 -46.29 32.12 -15.04
CA ASN A 704 -46.71 33.03 -16.11
C ASN A 704 -48.16 32.77 -16.55
N LEU A 705 -48.55 31.50 -16.65
CA LEU A 705 -49.89 31.09 -17.04
C LEU A 705 -50.91 31.47 -15.96
N LEU A 706 -50.57 31.28 -14.68
CA LEU A 706 -51.38 31.72 -13.54
C LEU A 706 -51.58 33.24 -13.56
N ALA A 707 -50.52 34.02 -13.80
CA ALA A 707 -50.62 35.48 -13.92
C ALA A 707 -51.58 35.88 -15.06
N MET A 708 -51.48 35.23 -16.22
CA MET A 708 -52.38 35.47 -17.35
C MET A 708 -53.84 35.14 -17.01
N VAL A 709 -54.09 34.03 -16.31
CA VAL A 709 -55.44 33.66 -15.85
C VAL A 709 -55.98 34.69 -14.88
N THR A 710 -55.18 35.16 -13.92
CA THR A 710 -55.63 36.19 -12.96
C THR A 710 -55.96 37.52 -13.64
N ASP A 711 -55.21 37.93 -14.67
CA ASP A 711 -55.53 39.13 -15.47
C ASP A 711 -56.82 38.93 -16.27
N PHE A 712 -57.00 37.75 -16.87
CA PHE A 712 -58.24 37.40 -17.57
C PHE A 712 -59.45 37.41 -16.63
N GLU A 713 -59.35 36.80 -15.45
CA GLU A 713 -60.39 36.83 -14.43
C GLU A 713 -60.74 38.25 -14.01
N ALA A 714 -59.74 39.12 -13.80
CA ALA A 714 -59.96 40.52 -13.45
C ALA A 714 -60.71 41.28 -14.56
N ARG A 715 -60.36 41.07 -15.84
CA ARG A 715 -61.06 41.67 -16.98
C ARG A 715 -62.50 41.19 -17.07
N VAL A 716 -62.73 39.87 -17.02
CA VAL A 716 -64.06 39.28 -17.08
C VAL A 716 -64.93 39.77 -15.92
N ASN A 717 -64.40 39.78 -14.70
CA ASN A 717 -65.14 40.25 -13.54
C ASN A 717 -65.47 41.75 -13.64
N GLY A 718 -64.55 42.54 -14.19
CA GLY A 718 -64.80 43.96 -14.50
C GLY A 718 -65.94 44.13 -15.51
N ASP A 719 -65.97 43.33 -16.57
CA ASP A 719 -67.02 43.41 -17.60
C ASP A 719 -68.37 42.87 -17.12
N ILE A 720 -68.37 41.79 -16.33
CA ILE A 720 -69.58 41.30 -15.63
C ILE A 720 -70.13 42.40 -14.72
N SER A 721 -69.28 43.04 -13.91
CA SER A 721 -69.69 44.12 -13.01
C SER A 721 -70.31 45.30 -13.77
N LYS A 722 -69.71 45.72 -14.89
CA LYS A 722 -70.29 46.77 -15.76
C LYS A 722 -71.65 46.34 -16.32
N ASN A 723 -71.78 45.10 -16.77
CA ASN A 723 -73.05 44.59 -17.29
C ASN A 723 -74.13 44.50 -16.20
N CYS A 724 -73.79 44.06 -15.00
CA CYS A 724 -74.69 44.07 -13.85
C CYS A 724 -75.18 45.49 -13.52
N LEU A 725 -74.28 46.48 -13.49
CA LEU A 725 -74.66 47.89 -13.29
C LEU A 725 -75.62 48.39 -14.39
N ARG A 726 -75.35 48.05 -15.66
CA ARG A 726 -76.24 48.39 -16.78
C ARG A 726 -77.61 47.72 -16.65
N LEU A 727 -77.65 46.45 -16.25
CA LEU A 727 -78.92 45.74 -16.01
C LEU A 727 -79.71 46.36 -14.86
N GLU A 728 -79.06 46.74 -13.76
CA GLU A 728 -79.75 47.37 -12.63
C GLU A 728 -80.28 48.77 -13.01
N ASP A 729 -79.54 49.54 -13.81
CA ASP A 729 -80.06 50.79 -14.40
C ASP A 729 -81.29 50.53 -15.28
N MET A 730 -81.23 49.53 -16.19
CA MET A 730 -82.38 49.14 -17.02
C MET A 730 -83.57 48.67 -16.16
N ARG A 731 -83.33 47.92 -15.09
CA ARG A 731 -84.34 47.47 -14.14
C ARG A 731 -84.99 48.66 -13.42
N SER A 732 -84.22 49.66 -13.04
CA SER A 732 -84.74 50.89 -12.44
C SER A 732 -85.63 51.66 -13.42
N LYS A 733 -85.21 51.78 -14.69
CA LYS A 733 -86.01 52.39 -15.77
C LYS A 733 -87.29 51.62 -16.03
N PHE A 734 -87.22 50.29 -16.06
CA PHE A 734 -88.41 49.45 -16.22
C PHE A 734 -89.38 49.60 -15.04
N ARG A 735 -88.88 49.71 -13.81
CA ARG A 735 -89.70 50.00 -12.62
C ARG A 735 -90.40 51.36 -12.74
N TYR A 736 -89.69 52.39 -13.21
CA TYR A 736 -90.29 53.71 -13.47
C TYR A 736 -91.38 53.63 -14.55
N ILE A 737 -91.12 52.95 -15.67
CA ILE A 737 -92.11 52.74 -16.74
C ILE A 737 -93.33 51.99 -16.22
N LYS A 738 -93.13 50.90 -15.46
CA LYS A 738 -94.21 50.13 -14.83
C LYS A 738 -95.09 51.02 -13.95
N ASN A 739 -94.47 51.87 -13.13
CA ASN A 739 -95.20 52.81 -12.26
C ASN A 739 -95.98 53.84 -13.07
N ARG A 740 -95.40 54.42 -14.13
CA ARG A 740 -96.12 55.32 -15.04
C ARG A 740 -97.29 54.61 -15.72
N ALA A 741 -97.09 53.38 -16.19
CA ALA A 741 -98.15 52.59 -16.80
C ALA A 741 -99.28 52.33 -15.80
N SER A 742 -98.99 52.05 -14.53
CA SER A 742 -100.04 51.93 -13.49
C SER A 742 -100.78 53.23 -13.22
N ILE A 743 -100.09 54.39 -13.24
CA ILE A 743 -100.73 55.70 -13.08
C ILE A 743 -101.63 56.01 -14.29
N ILE A 744 -101.18 55.73 -15.51
CA ILE A 744 -101.98 55.91 -16.72
C ILE A 744 -103.20 54.99 -16.69
N LYS A 745 -103.04 53.73 -16.30
CA LYS A 745 -104.14 52.76 -16.18
C LYS A 745 -105.18 53.22 -15.15
N THR A 746 -104.76 53.65 -13.97
CA THR A 746 -105.66 54.15 -12.92
C THR A 746 -106.38 55.43 -13.36
N THR A 747 -105.66 56.36 -13.97
CA THR A 747 -106.24 57.59 -14.53
C THR A 747 -107.25 57.30 -15.64
N GLY A 748 -106.93 56.35 -16.53
CA GLY A 748 -107.85 55.89 -17.58
C GLY A 748 -109.13 55.28 -17.03
N LEU A 749 -109.04 54.48 -15.96
CA LEU A 749 -110.22 53.96 -15.26
C LEU A 749 -111.08 55.08 -14.65
N VAL A 750 -110.45 56.10 -14.04
CA VAL A 750 -111.16 57.26 -13.49
C VAL A 750 -111.88 58.04 -14.60
N TYR A 751 -111.23 58.28 -15.74
CA TYR A 751 -111.89 58.96 -16.87
C TYR A 751 -113.04 58.14 -17.45
N LYS A 752 -112.85 56.82 -17.60
CA LYS A 752 -113.92 55.91 -18.03
C LYS A 752 -115.13 55.99 -17.09
N GLN A 753 -114.91 55.88 -15.79
CA GLN A 753 -115.98 55.97 -14.78
C GLN A 753 -116.70 57.32 -14.80
N LYS A 754 -115.96 58.43 -14.94
CA LYS A 754 -116.55 59.77 -15.10
C LYS A 754 -117.42 59.89 -16.36
N LEU A 755 -116.97 59.31 -17.47
CA LEU A 755 -117.75 59.30 -18.72
C LEU A 755 -119.02 58.46 -18.57
N GLU A 756 -118.92 57.25 -18.02
CA GLU A 756 -120.07 56.38 -17.76
C GLU A 756 -121.10 57.04 -16.84
N THR A 757 -120.64 57.78 -15.82
CA THR A 757 -121.53 58.53 -14.91
C THR A 757 -122.25 59.65 -15.68
N ARG A 758 -121.53 60.45 -16.49
CA ARG A 758 -122.14 61.49 -17.32
C ARG A 758 -123.13 60.95 -18.33
N CYS A 759 -122.82 59.83 -18.99
CA CYS A 759 -123.75 59.18 -19.90
C CYS A 759 -125.01 58.70 -19.18
N SER A 760 -124.86 58.18 -17.95
CA SER A 760 -126.00 57.76 -17.12
C SER A 760 -126.85 58.95 -16.68
N ASP A 761 -126.23 60.06 -16.29
CA ASP A 761 -126.93 61.29 -15.92
C ASP A 761 -127.65 61.91 -17.12
N LEU A 762 -127.01 61.90 -18.30
CA LEU A 762 -127.62 62.37 -19.54
C LEU A 762 -128.82 61.50 -19.94
N ALA A 763 -128.71 60.17 -19.86
CA ALA A 763 -129.82 59.26 -20.15
C ALA A 763 -131.00 59.46 -19.19
N LYS A 764 -130.73 59.78 -17.91
CA LYS A 764 -131.79 60.15 -16.95
C LYS A 764 -132.45 61.47 -17.32
N ALA A 765 -131.65 62.48 -17.71
CA ALA A 765 -132.17 63.77 -18.14
C ALA A 765 -133.00 63.65 -19.42
N GLU A 766 -132.57 62.82 -20.37
CA GLU A 766 -133.32 62.50 -21.60
C GLU A 766 -134.67 61.86 -21.25
N ALA A 767 -134.68 60.84 -20.38
CA ALA A 767 -135.93 60.21 -19.92
C ALA A 767 -136.88 61.18 -19.18
N GLU A 768 -136.35 62.15 -18.43
CA GLU A 768 -137.14 63.20 -17.78
C GLU A 768 -137.72 64.19 -18.80
N VAL A 769 -136.94 64.56 -19.83
CA VAL A 769 -137.42 65.40 -20.93
C VAL A 769 -138.49 64.68 -21.75
N ASP A 770 -138.34 63.38 -22.01
CA ASP A 770 -139.34 62.57 -22.70
C ASP A 770 -140.65 62.50 -21.90
N LEU A 771 -140.58 62.27 -20.57
CA LEU A 771 -141.75 62.30 -19.70
C LEU A 771 -142.46 63.66 -19.71
N LEU A 772 -141.69 64.77 -19.66
CA LEU A 772 -142.25 66.11 -19.79
C LEU A 772 -142.85 66.36 -21.19
N GLY A 773 -142.24 65.79 -22.23
CA GLY A 773 -142.78 65.79 -23.59
C GLY A 773 -144.13 65.09 -23.67
N ASP A 774 -144.23 63.89 -23.11
CA ASP A 774 -145.49 63.13 -23.00
C ASP A 774 -146.55 63.93 -22.22
N GLU A 775 -146.18 64.58 -21.11
CA GLU A 775 -147.10 65.46 -20.36
C GLU A 775 -147.57 66.65 -21.21
N VAL A 776 -146.66 67.33 -21.91
CA VAL A 776 -147.01 68.44 -22.81
C VAL A 776 -147.93 67.97 -23.94
N ASP A 777 -147.68 66.81 -24.54
CA ASP A 777 -148.52 66.24 -25.59
C ASP A 777 -149.92 65.88 -25.07
N THR A 778 -150.02 65.34 -23.85
CA THR A 778 -151.34 65.10 -23.23
C THR A 778 -152.11 66.39 -22.96
N LEU A 779 -151.42 67.45 -22.51
CA LEU A 779 -152.01 68.78 -22.31
C LEU A 779 -152.45 69.42 -23.64
N LEU A 780 -151.64 69.29 -24.71
CA LEU A 780 -152.00 69.74 -26.05
C LEU A 780 -153.23 68.99 -26.59
N SER A 781 -153.30 67.66 -26.42
CA SER A 781 -154.47 66.88 -26.80
C SER A 781 -155.73 67.26 -26.01
N LEU A 782 -155.58 67.59 -24.72
CA LEU A 782 -156.70 68.09 -23.90
C LEU A 782 -157.16 69.47 -24.39
N LEU A 783 -156.23 70.36 -24.70
CA LEU A 783 -156.51 71.69 -25.24
C LEU A 783 -157.21 71.60 -26.60
N GLU A 784 -156.82 70.64 -27.46
CA GLU A 784 -157.46 70.36 -28.74
C GLU A 784 -158.92 69.91 -28.55
N LYS A 785 -159.18 69.00 -27.60
CA LYS A 785 -160.55 68.58 -27.26
C LYS A 785 -161.39 69.73 -26.73
N ILE A 786 -160.82 70.61 -25.90
CA ILE A 786 -161.49 71.83 -25.42
C ILE A 786 -161.81 72.76 -26.59
N TYR A 787 -160.87 72.95 -27.53
CA TYR A 787 -161.08 73.74 -28.73
C TYR A 787 -162.22 73.20 -29.58
N ILE A 788 -162.21 71.90 -29.90
CA ILE A 788 -163.27 71.25 -30.70
C ILE A 788 -164.63 71.41 -30.02
N ALA A 789 -164.70 71.24 -28.69
CA ALA A 789 -165.94 71.44 -27.95
C ALA A 789 -166.43 72.89 -28.00
N LEU A 790 -165.54 73.86 -27.80
CA LEU A 790 -165.87 75.29 -27.89
C LEU A 790 -166.28 75.70 -29.32
N ASP A 791 -165.58 75.21 -30.35
CA ASP A 791 -165.87 75.49 -31.76
C ASP A 791 -167.24 74.94 -32.18
N HIS A 792 -167.64 73.76 -31.67
CA HIS A 792 -168.97 73.21 -31.91
C HIS A 792 -170.10 74.14 -31.41
N TYR A 793 -169.89 74.85 -30.30
CA TYR A 793 -170.85 75.83 -29.76
C TYR A 793 -170.66 77.26 -30.32
N SER A 794 -169.69 77.48 -31.22
CA SER A 794 -169.35 78.77 -31.82
C SER A 794 -170.55 79.59 -32.33
N PRO A 795 -171.57 79.01 -33.00
CA PRO A 795 -172.74 79.78 -33.46
C PRO A 795 -173.53 80.45 -32.32
N ILE A 796 -173.55 79.84 -31.14
CA ILE A 796 -174.24 80.37 -29.95
C ILE A 796 -173.33 81.35 -29.19
N LEU A 797 -172.02 81.09 -29.19
CA LEU A 797 -171.01 81.89 -28.50
C LEU A 797 -170.65 83.20 -29.20
N GLN A 798 -171.09 83.42 -30.45
CA GLN A 798 -170.90 84.69 -31.19
C GLN A 798 -171.41 85.94 -30.44
N HIS A 799 -172.33 85.78 -29.48
CA HIS A 799 -172.82 86.88 -28.64
C HIS A 799 -171.88 87.26 -27.47
N TYR A 800 -170.79 86.52 -27.25
CA TYR A 800 -169.81 86.76 -26.18
C TYR A 800 -168.40 86.98 -26.77
N PRO A 801 -168.00 88.24 -27.05
CA PRO A 801 -166.75 88.56 -27.73
C PRO A 801 -165.49 87.96 -27.08
N GLY A 802 -165.42 87.97 -25.74
CA GLY A 802 -164.25 87.45 -25.02
C GLY A 802 -164.04 85.94 -25.16
N ILE A 803 -165.09 85.16 -25.43
CA ILE A 803 -164.96 83.72 -25.65
C ILE A 803 -164.43 83.43 -27.06
N ILE A 804 -164.84 84.22 -28.06
CA ILE A 804 -164.30 84.15 -29.43
C ILE A 804 -162.79 84.46 -29.45
N GLU A 805 -162.34 85.48 -28.72
CA GLU A 805 -160.92 85.83 -28.64
C GLU A 805 -160.07 84.71 -28.02
N ILE A 806 -160.59 84.04 -26.98
CA ILE A 806 -159.94 82.87 -26.38
C ILE A 806 -159.91 81.69 -27.37
N LEU A 807 -160.97 81.49 -28.14
CA LEU A 807 -161.07 80.43 -29.14
C LEU A 807 -160.04 80.63 -30.26
N GLU A 808 -159.84 81.87 -30.73
CA GLU A 808 -158.77 82.22 -31.66
C GLU A 808 -157.37 82.04 -31.04
N LEU A 809 -157.18 82.36 -29.76
CA LEU A 809 -155.92 82.12 -29.04
C LEU A 809 -155.58 80.64 -28.92
N ILE A 810 -156.56 79.81 -28.55
CA ILE A 810 -156.40 78.36 -28.45
C ILE A 810 -156.11 77.77 -29.84
N ARG A 811 -156.83 78.21 -30.88
CA ARG A 811 -156.56 77.82 -32.26
C ARG A 811 -155.12 78.14 -32.66
N ARG A 812 -154.63 79.32 -32.29
CA ARG A 812 -153.27 79.75 -32.60
C ARG A 812 -152.22 78.91 -31.87
N GLU A 813 -152.47 78.51 -30.63
CA GLU A 813 -151.55 77.65 -29.87
C GLU A 813 -151.54 76.21 -30.40
N LEU A 814 -152.70 75.64 -30.75
CA LEU A 814 -152.81 74.30 -31.34
C LEU A 814 -152.20 74.20 -32.74
N ASN A 815 -152.33 75.26 -33.54
CA ASN A 815 -151.70 75.33 -34.86
C ASN A 815 -150.20 75.63 -34.79
N GLY A 816 -149.61 75.81 -33.60
CA GLY A 816 -148.21 76.19 -33.43
C GLY A 816 -147.88 77.59 -33.96
N GLU A 817 -148.89 78.47 -34.09
CA GLU A 817 -148.75 79.85 -34.58
C GLU A 817 -148.47 80.87 -33.45
N SER A 818 -148.05 80.39 -32.28
CA SER A 818 -147.63 81.22 -31.17
C SER A 818 -146.18 81.71 -31.33
N ARG A 819 -146.07 83.02 -31.60
CA ARG A 819 -144.91 83.91 -31.34
C ARG A 819 -143.51 83.29 -31.56
N LYS A 820 -142.95 83.56 -32.75
CA LYS A 820 -141.54 83.97 -32.86
C LYS A 820 -141.35 85.24 -32.02
N LEU A 821 -140.99 85.09 -30.75
CA LEU A 821 -140.42 86.14 -29.92
C LEU A 821 -138.96 85.75 -29.66
N VAL A 822 -138.07 86.43 -30.41
CA VAL A 822 -136.60 86.54 -30.27
C VAL A 822 -135.80 85.25 -30.21
#